data_AF-A0A1I0E2U5-F1
#
_entry.id   AF-A0A1I0E2U5-F1
#
_cell.length_a   1.000
_cell.length_b   1.000
_cell.length_c   1.000
_cell.angle_alpha   90.00
_cell.angle_beta   90.00
_cell.angle_gamma   90.00
#
_symmetry.space_group_name_H-M   'P 1'
#
loop_
_entity.id
_entity.type
_entity.pdbx_description
1 polymer ?
#
loop_
_entity_poly.entity_id
_entity_poly.type
_entity_poly.pdbx_seq_one_letter_code
_entity_poly.pdbx_strand_id
1 'polypeptide(L)'
;MGLTWPQWSRVDHPGLARFVTPQASHWLESPISRFDVADRPDRPRIIAEAIYALLARHHIRYALEQYHPAQALQTIRTPAEILNAPREGTCLDLAGLFCGLSLANELLPILIVIDGHALAAVSLTHGLRDWNGYRPGRELFTTGPLTDGQALRDLIDEESFLAVECTGFAHSERLAEMPGDLPEAQHRAGGLLTFDRAVQAGREQLDRADRPFQFAIDVALAHYGWRVEPYALEPLPGAWMTDIFRLLTEAPAPLASHLKVLDFERLVAERTRNFVGRDFIFRAIDERLTDAEFPSGYILIRGEPGIGKTALLSQLVRTRGYVHHFNIAPQNIRSTRTFLENICAQLIVRYQLDHPTLPPEAAEDSAFLSQLLSEAAQKSGDEPVVVVVDALDEAEDAGLSADANRLFLPPVLPPGVIVVATSREQMDYRLNVDRRHDIYLRDDDPQNLDDVGSYIRAYLQAHPDQMTTRVAAWKLDLDRFVDLLTDRSQGNFMYLVHVLDDIRTGRLSPDTIDSIQDLPRGLRAYYERHWRAMRAQDPERFERFYEPVLRILATVREPVTVSAVEEWTQLEPARIREVIREWRPYLNEQRAAENELRYRVYHASFQDFLAEEGVGLKPYHQRIAMAALAKIPGFLDS
;
A
#
# COMPACT_ATOMS: atom_id res chain seq x y z
N MET A 1 -29.11 -8.29 -10.50
CA MET A 1 -28.37 -7.02 -10.38
C MET A 1 -27.52 -6.88 -11.64
N GLY A 2 -27.55 -5.72 -12.29
CA GLY A 2 -26.86 -5.51 -13.58
C GLY A 2 -25.34 -5.49 -13.42
N LEU A 3 -24.62 -5.94 -14.45
CA LEU A 3 -23.16 -5.87 -14.53
C LEU A 3 -22.68 -4.45 -14.22
N THR A 4 -21.70 -4.30 -13.33
CA THR A 4 -21.09 -3.02 -12.93
C THR A 4 -20.28 -2.36 -14.05
N TRP A 5 -19.86 -3.14 -15.05
CA TRP A 5 -19.17 -2.69 -16.25
C TRP A 5 -19.71 -3.44 -17.49
N PRO A 6 -20.88 -3.07 -18.01
CA PRO A 6 -21.53 -3.80 -19.11
C PRO A 6 -20.80 -3.60 -20.45
N GLN A 7 -21.16 -4.38 -21.48
CA GLN A 7 -20.71 -4.06 -22.84
C GLN A 7 -21.35 -2.76 -23.33
N TRP A 8 -20.57 -1.95 -24.04
CA TRP A 8 -21.07 -0.73 -24.64
C TRP A 8 -21.90 -1.02 -25.89
N SER A 9 -23.03 -0.34 -26.04
CA SER A 9 -23.85 -0.36 -27.25
C SER A 9 -23.34 0.69 -28.25
N ARG A 10 -22.89 0.26 -29.44
CA ARG A 10 -22.32 1.16 -30.47
C ARG A 10 -23.28 2.25 -30.94
N VAL A 11 -24.59 2.11 -30.70
CA VAL A 11 -25.61 3.14 -31.01
C VAL A 11 -25.88 4.10 -29.84
N ASP A 12 -25.40 3.80 -28.63
CA ASP A 12 -25.48 4.68 -27.46
C ASP A 12 -24.20 5.51 -27.35
N HIS A 13 -24.07 6.51 -28.24
CA HIS A 13 -22.90 7.39 -28.24
C HIS A 13 -22.72 8.11 -26.89
N PRO A 14 -23.75 8.72 -26.26
CA PRO A 14 -23.58 9.36 -24.95
C PRO A 14 -23.13 8.37 -23.87
N GLY A 15 -23.66 7.15 -23.86
CA GLY A 15 -23.33 6.11 -22.88
C GLY A 15 -21.87 5.66 -22.90
N LEU A 16 -21.13 5.89 -23.99
CA LEU A 16 -19.69 5.63 -24.04
C LEU A 16 -18.92 6.41 -22.96
N ALA A 17 -19.41 7.60 -22.59
CA ALA A 17 -18.80 8.41 -21.53
C ALA A 17 -18.80 7.73 -20.16
N ARG A 18 -19.67 6.72 -19.94
CA ARG A 18 -19.71 5.95 -18.69
C ARG A 18 -18.44 5.12 -18.47
N PHE A 19 -17.74 4.75 -19.55
CA PHE A 19 -16.50 3.97 -19.50
C PHE A 19 -15.25 4.85 -19.30
N VAL A 20 -15.39 6.16 -19.41
CA VAL A 20 -14.33 7.12 -19.12
C VAL A 20 -14.49 7.56 -17.68
N THR A 21 -13.53 7.25 -16.81
CA THR A 21 -13.65 7.54 -15.37
C THR A 21 -12.38 8.18 -14.80
N PRO A 22 -12.49 9.28 -14.03
CA PRO A 22 -11.35 9.85 -13.33
C PRO A 22 -10.80 8.91 -12.25
N GLN A 23 -11.57 7.90 -11.83
CA GLN A 23 -11.11 6.86 -10.91
C GLN A 23 -9.95 6.03 -11.50
N ALA A 24 -9.68 6.10 -12.80
CA ALA A 24 -8.49 5.49 -13.41
C ALA A 24 -7.17 5.91 -12.72
N SER A 25 -7.13 7.07 -12.05
CA SER A 25 -5.97 7.50 -11.25
C SER A 25 -5.72 6.63 -10.00
N HIS A 26 -6.62 5.72 -9.62
CA HIS A 26 -6.34 4.78 -8.52
C HIS A 26 -5.26 3.76 -8.89
N TRP A 27 -5.08 3.50 -10.18
CA TRP A 27 -4.06 2.58 -10.69
C TRP A 27 -2.76 3.30 -11.10
N LEU A 28 -2.77 4.62 -11.19
CA LEU A 28 -1.65 5.43 -11.63
C LEU A 28 -1.55 6.72 -10.81
N GLU A 29 -0.51 6.82 -10.00
CA GLU A 29 -0.19 8.07 -9.31
C GLU A 29 0.07 9.19 -10.33
N SER A 30 -0.33 10.41 -9.96
CA SER A 30 -0.14 11.57 -10.83
C SER A 30 1.35 11.76 -11.12
N PRO A 31 1.77 11.81 -12.40
CA PRO A 31 3.19 11.84 -12.76
C PRO A 31 3.87 13.18 -12.45
N ILE A 32 3.09 14.21 -12.10
CA ILE A 32 3.57 15.59 -11.90
C ILE A 32 2.84 16.22 -10.70
N SER A 33 3.61 16.90 -9.83
CA SER A 33 3.05 17.80 -8.83
C SER A 33 2.37 18.98 -9.52
N ARG A 34 1.05 19.10 -9.30
CA ARG A 34 0.22 20.18 -9.88
C ARG A 34 0.67 21.57 -9.42
N PHE A 35 1.35 21.66 -8.28
CA PHE A 35 1.92 22.89 -7.76
C PHE A 35 3.10 23.37 -8.62
N ASP A 36 3.90 22.44 -9.13
CA ASP A 36 5.16 22.73 -9.82
C ASP A 36 4.92 23.32 -11.23
N VAL A 37 3.73 23.12 -11.79
CA VAL A 37 3.33 23.58 -13.13
C VAL A 37 2.22 24.63 -13.12
N ALA A 38 1.82 25.14 -11.95
CA ALA A 38 0.64 26.01 -11.81
C ALA A 38 0.71 27.31 -12.63
N ASP A 39 1.90 27.92 -12.71
CA ASP A 39 2.12 29.22 -13.37
C ASP A 39 2.61 29.10 -14.83
N ARG A 40 2.62 27.88 -15.38
CA ARG A 40 3.12 27.61 -16.74
C ARG A 40 2.00 27.77 -17.77
N PRO A 41 2.15 28.61 -18.81
CA PRO A 41 1.12 28.78 -19.84
C PRO A 41 0.93 27.51 -20.69
N ASP A 42 1.94 26.65 -20.77
CA ASP A 42 1.94 25.34 -21.44
C ASP A 42 1.50 24.19 -20.50
N ARG A 43 0.97 24.49 -19.31
CA ARG A 43 0.59 23.51 -18.28
C ARG A 43 -0.25 22.33 -18.83
N PRO A 44 -1.34 22.54 -19.61
CA PRO A 44 -2.14 21.42 -20.08
C PRO A 44 -1.36 20.45 -20.97
N ARG A 45 -0.49 20.98 -21.84
CA ARG A 45 0.40 20.17 -22.68
C ARG A 45 1.38 19.36 -21.84
N ILE A 46 2.04 19.99 -20.87
CA ILE A 46 2.99 19.32 -19.96
C ILE A 46 2.33 18.15 -19.23
N ILE A 47 1.12 18.36 -18.69
CA ILE A 47 0.39 17.32 -17.97
C ILE A 47 -0.03 16.19 -18.93
N ALA A 48 -0.54 16.52 -20.11
CA ALA A 48 -0.93 15.53 -21.11
C ALA A 48 0.28 14.67 -21.56
N GLU A 49 1.43 15.30 -21.80
CA GLU A 49 2.69 14.62 -22.14
C GLU A 49 3.15 13.71 -21.00
N ALA A 50 3.04 14.15 -19.75
CA ALA A 50 3.44 13.36 -18.60
C ALA A 50 2.54 12.13 -18.38
N ILE A 51 1.23 12.28 -18.57
CA ILE A 51 0.28 11.17 -18.55
C ILE A 51 0.64 10.17 -19.66
N TYR A 52 0.89 10.66 -20.87
CA TYR A 52 1.28 9.82 -22.00
C TYR A 52 2.60 9.06 -21.73
N ALA A 53 3.62 9.77 -21.23
CA ALA A 53 4.92 9.19 -20.91
C ALA A 53 4.83 8.16 -19.77
N LEU A 54 3.97 8.40 -18.78
CA LEU A 54 3.66 7.42 -17.73
C LEU A 54 3.08 6.16 -18.36
N LEU A 55 1.99 6.28 -19.13
CA LEU A 55 1.33 5.13 -19.79
C LEU A 55 2.28 4.33 -20.69
N ALA A 56 3.17 5.01 -21.43
CA ALA A 56 4.17 4.35 -22.27
C ALA A 56 5.16 3.48 -21.47
N ARG A 57 5.41 3.79 -20.20
CA ARG A 57 6.26 3.00 -19.29
C ARG A 57 5.53 1.84 -18.62
N HIS A 58 4.20 1.76 -18.74
CA HIS A 58 3.40 0.68 -18.14
C HIS A 58 3.36 -0.62 -18.96
N HIS A 59 4.11 -0.69 -20.08
CA HIS A 59 4.24 -1.90 -20.91
C HIS A 59 2.89 -2.47 -21.37
N ILE A 60 1.95 -1.59 -21.72
CA ILE A 60 0.65 -1.95 -22.28
C ILE A 60 0.87 -2.48 -23.70
N ARG A 61 0.23 -3.57 -24.08
CA ARG A 61 0.27 -4.13 -25.44
C ARG A 61 -1.00 -3.78 -26.20
N TYR A 62 -0.85 -3.45 -27.48
CA TYR A 62 -2.02 -3.21 -28.32
C TYR A 62 -2.76 -4.53 -28.60
N ALA A 63 -4.08 -4.54 -28.42
CA ALA A 63 -4.95 -5.67 -28.73
C ALA A 63 -5.97 -5.30 -29.82
N LEU A 64 -6.29 -6.28 -30.67
CA LEU A 64 -7.38 -6.14 -31.63
C LEU A 64 -8.73 -6.28 -30.92
N GLU A 65 -9.77 -5.67 -31.51
CA GLU A 65 -11.15 -5.86 -31.07
C GLU A 65 -11.52 -7.35 -31.16
N GLN A 66 -12.11 -7.90 -30.09
CA GLN A 66 -12.63 -9.27 -30.12
C GLN A 66 -13.90 -9.32 -30.97
N TYR A 67 -13.94 -10.24 -31.94
CA TYR A 67 -15.09 -10.43 -32.83
C TYR A 67 -16.36 -10.80 -32.04
N HIS A 68 -17.42 -9.99 -32.15
CA HIS A 68 -18.74 -10.29 -31.56
C HIS A 68 -19.79 -10.57 -32.64
N PRO A 69 -20.58 -11.67 -32.55
CA PRO A 69 -21.53 -12.07 -33.60
C PRO A 69 -22.63 -11.04 -33.94
N ALA A 70 -22.87 -10.07 -33.06
CA ALA A 70 -23.95 -9.10 -33.17
C ALA A 70 -23.54 -7.74 -33.77
N GLN A 71 -22.24 -7.44 -33.95
CA GLN A 71 -21.67 -6.14 -34.38
C GLN A 71 -22.15 -4.86 -33.64
N ALA A 72 -23.18 -4.93 -32.79
CA ALA A 72 -23.83 -3.82 -32.11
C ALA A 72 -23.31 -3.54 -30.69
N LEU A 73 -22.60 -4.51 -30.09
CA LEU A 73 -22.02 -4.41 -28.76
C LEU A 73 -20.50 -4.52 -28.83
N GLN A 74 -19.81 -3.74 -28.01
CA GLN A 74 -18.36 -3.75 -27.87
C GLN A 74 -17.96 -3.81 -26.40
N THR A 75 -17.09 -4.73 -26.05
CA THR A 75 -16.46 -4.77 -24.73
C THR A 75 -15.42 -3.66 -24.64
N ILE A 76 -15.53 -2.82 -23.61
CA ILE A 76 -14.52 -1.82 -23.25
C ILE A 76 -13.83 -2.31 -21.98
N ARG A 77 -12.51 -2.42 -22.00
CA ARG A 77 -11.73 -2.89 -20.86
C ARG A 77 -11.72 -1.84 -19.74
N THR A 78 -11.69 -2.30 -18.51
CA THR A 78 -11.50 -1.46 -17.32
C THR A 78 -10.06 -0.91 -17.28
N PRO A 79 -9.80 0.21 -16.57
CA PRO A 79 -8.44 0.68 -16.31
C PRO A 79 -7.53 -0.40 -15.70
N ALA A 80 -8.10 -1.21 -14.80
CA ALA A 80 -7.48 -2.39 -14.19
C ALA A 80 -6.93 -3.40 -15.22
N GLU A 81 -7.76 -3.82 -16.18
CA GLU A 81 -7.36 -4.78 -17.22
C GLU A 81 -6.28 -4.21 -18.17
N ILE A 82 -6.36 -2.90 -18.44
CA ILE A 82 -5.40 -2.20 -19.31
C ILE A 82 -4.04 -2.01 -18.60
N LEU A 83 -4.02 -1.77 -17.29
CA LEU A 83 -2.81 -1.38 -16.54
C LEU A 83 -2.12 -2.52 -15.78
N ASN A 84 -2.85 -3.53 -15.30
CA ASN A 84 -2.31 -4.57 -14.41
C ASN A 84 -2.07 -5.91 -15.11
N ALA A 85 -3.15 -6.59 -15.47
CA ALA A 85 -3.15 -7.87 -16.18
C ALA A 85 -4.48 -7.97 -16.96
N PRO A 86 -4.47 -8.26 -18.27
CA PRO A 86 -3.34 -8.73 -19.10
C PRO A 86 -2.41 -7.63 -19.65
N ARG A 87 -2.62 -6.36 -19.29
CA ARG A 87 -1.92 -5.18 -19.84
C ARG A 87 -2.16 -5.01 -21.33
N GLU A 88 -3.41 -5.02 -21.73
CA GLU A 88 -3.79 -4.95 -23.15
C GLU A 88 -4.93 -3.95 -23.36
N GLY A 89 -4.94 -3.28 -24.50
CA GLY A 89 -6.00 -2.34 -24.86
C GLY A 89 -6.17 -2.13 -26.36
N THR A 90 -7.41 -1.92 -26.78
CA THR A 90 -7.79 -1.45 -28.13
C THR A 90 -7.64 0.07 -28.24
N CYS A 91 -7.77 0.65 -29.44
CA CYS A 91 -7.76 2.10 -29.61
C CYS A 91 -8.78 2.82 -28.71
N LEU A 92 -9.98 2.24 -28.57
CA LEU A 92 -11.03 2.80 -27.73
C LEU A 92 -10.72 2.70 -26.24
N ASP A 93 -10.19 1.56 -25.79
CA ASP A 93 -9.76 1.36 -24.39
C ASP A 93 -8.70 2.40 -24.00
N LEU A 94 -7.69 2.59 -24.86
CA LEU A 94 -6.55 3.47 -24.61
C LEU A 94 -6.97 4.95 -24.65
N ALA A 95 -7.81 5.34 -25.61
CA ALA A 95 -8.35 6.71 -25.66
C ALA A 95 -9.23 7.02 -24.44
N GLY A 96 -10.09 6.09 -24.03
CA GLY A 96 -10.91 6.22 -22.83
C GLY A 96 -10.08 6.34 -21.56
N LEU A 97 -9.04 5.50 -21.40
CA LEU A 97 -8.11 5.56 -20.28
C LEU A 97 -7.38 6.90 -20.21
N PHE A 98 -6.85 7.38 -21.34
CA PHE A 98 -6.15 8.66 -21.41
C PHE A 98 -7.07 9.85 -21.06
N CYS A 99 -8.32 9.84 -21.54
CA CYS A 99 -9.34 10.82 -21.15
C CYS A 99 -9.65 10.76 -19.65
N GLY A 100 -9.81 9.57 -19.06
CA GLY A 100 -10.06 9.41 -17.62
C GLY A 100 -8.93 10.01 -16.77
N LEU A 101 -7.68 9.69 -17.10
CA LEU A 101 -6.50 10.23 -16.42
C LEU A 101 -6.35 11.74 -16.64
N SER A 102 -6.71 12.24 -17.82
CA SER A 102 -6.72 13.68 -18.10
C SER A 102 -7.70 14.42 -17.19
N LEU A 103 -8.93 13.91 -17.03
CA LEU A 103 -9.90 14.45 -16.07
C LEU A 103 -9.37 14.42 -14.64
N ALA A 104 -8.77 13.31 -14.20
CA ALA A 104 -8.22 13.17 -12.86
C ALA A 104 -7.11 14.19 -12.55
N ASN A 105 -6.43 14.68 -13.59
CA ASN A 105 -5.39 15.70 -13.51
C ASN A 105 -5.88 17.12 -13.88
N GLU A 106 -7.19 17.39 -13.71
CA GLU A 106 -7.84 18.68 -13.95
C GLU A 106 -7.74 19.18 -15.42
N LEU A 107 -7.55 18.29 -16.39
CA LEU A 107 -7.64 18.65 -17.81
C LEU A 107 -9.06 18.45 -18.35
N LEU A 108 -9.31 18.98 -19.55
CA LEU A 108 -10.58 18.85 -20.26
C LEU A 108 -10.40 18.02 -21.53
N PRO A 109 -10.66 16.71 -21.46
CA PRO A 109 -10.53 15.82 -22.61
C PRO A 109 -11.84 15.69 -23.41
N ILE A 110 -11.66 15.46 -24.70
CA ILE A 110 -12.68 15.05 -25.67
C ILE A 110 -12.31 13.64 -26.15
N LEU A 111 -13.22 12.68 -26.02
CA LEU A 111 -13.09 11.36 -26.62
C LEU A 111 -13.60 11.42 -28.06
N ILE A 112 -12.79 11.03 -29.05
CA ILE A 112 -13.12 11.11 -30.47
C ILE A 112 -13.19 9.72 -31.07
N VAL A 113 -14.27 9.42 -31.78
CA VAL A 113 -14.48 8.16 -32.49
C VAL A 113 -14.58 8.44 -33.99
N ILE A 114 -13.73 7.76 -34.77
CA ILE A 114 -13.76 7.73 -36.23
C ILE A 114 -14.01 6.29 -36.68
N ASP A 115 -14.27 6.07 -37.97
CA ASP A 115 -14.54 4.70 -38.44
C ASP A 115 -13.33 3.78 -38.20
N GLY A 116 -13.57 2.69 -37.49
CA GLY A 116 -12.56 1.69 -37.12
C GLY A 116 -11.46 2.17 -36.15
N HIS A 117 -11.56 3.36 -35.55
CA HIS A 117 -10.49 3.88 -34.67
C HIS A 117 -10.99 4.90 -33.63
N ALA A 118 -10.19 5.14 -32.59
CA ALA A 118 -10.51 6.13 -31.55
C ALA A 118 -9.25 6.85 -31.05
N LEU A 119 -9.41 8.13 -30.71
CA LEU A 119 -8.35 8.99 -30.21
C LEU A 119 -8.88 9.97 -29.17
N ALA A 120 -7.99 10.72 -28.52
CA ALA A 120 -8.37 11.75 -27.55
C ALA A 120 -7.97 13.14 -28.05
N ALA A 121 -8.64 14.18 -27.57
CA ALA A 121 -8.13 15.54 -27.62
C ALA A 121 -8.18 16.19 -26.24
N VAL A 122 -7.31 17.14 -25.95
CA VAL A 122 -7.21 17.81 -24.64
C VAL A 122 -7.17 19.32 -24.85
N SER A 123 -7.97 20.06 -24.08
CA SER A 123 -7.94 21.52 -24.12
C SER A 123 -6.58 22.06 -23.67
N LEU A 124 -6.02 22.97 -24.47
CA LEU A 124 -4.80 23.69 -24.16
C LEU A 124 -5.04 25.01 -23.42
N THR A 125 -6.28 25.48 -23.40
CA THR A 125 -6.63 26.82 -22.94
C THR A 125 -7.37 26.84 -21.61
N HIS A 126 -8.05 25.75 -21.24
CA HIS A 126 -8.91 25.69 -20.06
C HIS A 126 -8.73 24.38 -19.29
N GLY A 127 -9.01 24.40 -17.98
CA GLY A 127 -8.94 23.23 -17.10
C GLY A 127 -10.32 22.77 -16.63
N LEU A 128 -10.35 21.65 -15.88
CA LEU A 128 -11.59 21.03 -15.41
C LEU A 128 -12.47 22.00 -14.61
N ARG A 129 -11.89 22.97 -13.91
CA ARG A 129 -12.63 23.98 -13.14
C ARG A 129 -13.51 24.87 -14.01
N ASP A 130 -13.15 25.02 -15.28
CA ASP A 130 -13.85 25.85 -16.27
C ASP A 130 -14.92 25.05 -17.03
N TRP A 131 -15.26 23.83 -16.59
CA TRP A 131 -16.11 22.92 -17.37
C TRP A 131 -17.50 23.48 -17.71
N ASN A 132 -18.06 24.28 -16.81
CA ASN A 132 -19.36 24.93 -16.99
C ASN A 132 -19.22 26.42 -17.38
N GLY A 133 -17.99 26.91 -17.49
CA GLY A 133 -17.66 28.30 -17.83
C GLY A 133 -17.65 28.57 -19.33
N TYR A 134 -17.11 29.73 -19.70
CA TYR A 134 -16.77 30.02 -21.10
C TYR A 134 -15.47 29.33 -21.46
N ARG A 135 -15.46 28.55 -22.55
CA ARG A 135 -14.27 27.98 -23.17
C ARG A 135 -14.56 27.66 -24.65
N PRO A 136 -13.57 27.73 -25.56
CA PRO A 136 -13.76 27.41 -26.97
C PRO A 136 -14.35 26.01 -27.18
N GLY A 137 -15.36 25.88 -28.06
CA GLY A 137 -15.92 24.59 -28.46
C GLY A 137 -16.93 23.97 -27.51
N ARG A 138 -17.17 24.55 -26.32
CA ARG A 138 -18.14 24.00 -25.35
C ARG A 138 -19.55 23.91 -25.94
N GLU A 139 -19.93 24.93 -26.69
CA GLU A 139 -21.24 25.08 -27.35
C GLU A 139 -21.55 23.91 -28.30
N LEU A 140 -20.51 23.31 -28.90
CA LEU A 140 -20.62 22.17 -29.82
C LEU A 140 -21.21 20.92 -29.15
N PHE A 141 -21.11 20.82 -27.83
CA PHE A 141 -21.50 19.66 -27.03
C PHE A 141 -22.71 19.95 -26.13
N THR A 142 -23.45 21.04 -26.37
CA THR A 142 -24.57 21.43 -25.50
C THR A 142 -25.76 20.48 -25.57
N THR A 143 -26.01 19.89 -26.75
CA THR A 143 -27.17 19.02 -27.00
C THR A 143 -26.83 17.52 -27.04
N GLY A 144 -25.58 17.15 -26.79
CA GLY A 144 -25.09 15.77 -26.88
C GLY A 144 -23.75 15.66 -27.61
N PRO A 145 -23.34 14.44 -28.01
CA PRO A 145 -22.13 14.21 -28.77
C PRO A 145 -22.10 15.01 -30.08
N LEU A 146 -20.93 15.54 -30.43
CA LEU A 146 -20.72 16.22 -31.70
C LEU A 146 -20.67 15.18 -32.82
N THR A 147 -21.44 15.37 -33.89
CA THR A 147 -21.51 14.44 -35.03
C THR A 147 -20.86 14.97 -36.31
N ASP A 148 -20.55 16.27 -36.38
CA ASP A 148 -19.77 16.88 -37.46
C ASP A 148 -18.38 17.28 -36.95
N GLY A 149 -17.35 16.63 -37.49
CA GLY A 149 -15.97 16.83 -37.07
C GLY A 149 -15.35 18.16 -37.51
N GLN A 150 -15.99 18.96 -38.38
CA GLN A 150 -15.32 20.16 -38.93
C GLN A 150 -14.99 21.19 -37.84
N ALA A 151 -15.96 21.52 -36.99
CA ALA A 151 -15.72 22.49 -35.92
C ALA A 151 -14.66 22.01 -34.90
N LEU A 152 -14.55 20.69 -34.68
CA LEU A 152 -13.50 20.13 -33.83
C LEU A 152 -12.12 20.20 -34.51
N ARG A 153 -12.04 19.98 -35.83
CA ARG A 153 -10.81 20.17 -36.61
C ARG A 153 -10.33 21.62 -36.52
N ASP A 154 -11.24 22.58 -36.68
CA ASP A 154 -10.92 24.00 -36.59
C ASP A 154 -10.32 24.35 -35.21
N LEU A 155 -10.90 23.83 -34.11
CA LEU A 155 -10.37 24.03 -32.75
C LEU A 155 -8.97 23.42 -32.53
N ILE A 156 -8.65 22.33 -33.22
CA ILE A 156 -7.33 21.70 -33.14
C ILE A 156 -6.32 22.48 -34.00
N ASP A 157 -6.73 22.94 -35.19
CA ASP A 157 -5.91 23.75 -36.09
C ASP A 157 -5.59 25.14 -35.49
N GLU A 158 -6.48 25.67 -34.66
CA GLU A 158 -6.29 26.90 -33.87
C GLU A 158 -5.50 26.68 -32.57
N GLU A 159 -4.97 25.47 -32.32
CA GLU A 159 -4.23 25.10 -31.10
C GLU A 159 -5.03 25.30 -29.79
N SER A 160 -6.36 25.37 -29.86
CA SER A 160 -7.22 25.39 -28.66
C SER A 160 -7.31 24.01 -28.00
N PHE A 161 -7.15 22.96 -28.80
CA PHE A 161 -7.07 21.57 -28.39
C PHE A 161 -5.89 20.89 -29.08
N LEU A 162 -5.31 19.88 -28.43
CA LEU A 162 -4.35 18.98 -29.06
C LEU A 162 -4.97 17.59 -29.19
N ALA A 163 -4.93 17.00 -30.38
CA ALA A 163 -5.32 15.60 -30.60
C ALA A 163 -4.16 14.65 -30.27
N VAL A 164 -4.43 13.47 -29.72
CA VAL A 164 -3.45 12.47 -29.31
C VAL A 164 -3.85 11.09 -29.82
N GLU A 165 -2.98 10.47 -30.61
CA GLU A 165 -3.06 9.06 -30.99
C GLU A 165 -2.70 8.16 -29.79
N CYS A 166 -3.71 7.73 -29.03
CA CYS A 166 -3.52 6.97 -27.79
C CYS A 166 -2.99 5.56 -28.01
N THR A 167 -3.07 4.98 -29.22
CA THR A 167 -2.40 3.70 -29.48
C THR A 167 -0.88 3.82 -29.48
N GLY A 168 -0.34 5.03 -29.53
CA GLY A 168 1.10 5.29 -29.54
C GLY A 168 1.81 4.88 -28.25
N PHE A 169 1.13 4.90 -27.10
CA PHE A 169 1.71 4.47 -25.82
C PHE A 169 1.54 2.97 -25.55
N ALA A 170 0.89 2.22 -26.46
CA ALA A 170 0.78 0.77 -26.39
C ALA A 170 1.77 0.10 -27.35
N HIS A 171 2.53 -0.86 -26.84
CA HIS A 171 3.55 -1.59 -27.57
C HIS A 171 2.92 -2.47 -28.67
N SER A 172 3.43 -2.35 -29.89
CA SER A 172 3.11 -3.24 -31.00
C SER A 172 4.21 -3.21 -32.06
N GLU A 173 4.83 -4.37 -32.32
CA GLU A 173 5.76 -4.54 -33.45
C GLU A 173 5.01 -4.72 -34.77
N ARG A 174 3.87 -5.43 -34.75
CA ARG A 174 3.08 -5.72 -35.96
C ARG A 174 2.40 -4.51 -36.57
N LEU A 175 2.05 -3.48 -35.78
CA LEU A 175 1.45 -2.26 -36.35
C LEU A 175 2.40 -1.57 -37.32
N ALA A 176 3.70 -1.53 -37.02
CA ALA A 176 4.71 -0.96 -37.91
C ALA A 176 4.92 -1.79 -39.19
N GLU A 177 4.53 -3.07 -39.17
CA GLU A 177 4.62 -4.00 -40.30
C GLU A 177 3.33 -4.07 -41.13
N MET A 178 2.23 -3.45 -40.67
CA MET A 178 0.96 -3.51 -41.38
C MET A 178 1.04 -2.72 -42.70
N PRO A 179 0.56 -3.30 -43.82
CA PRO A 179 0.53 -2.60 -45.09
C PRO A 179 -0.52 -1.49 -45.05
N GLY A 180 -0.08 -0.24 -45.22
CA GLY A 180 -0.95 0.93 -45.27
C GLY A 180 -0.24 2.19 -44.75
N ASP A 181 -0.71 3.35 -45.17
CA ASP A 181 -0.19 4.64 -44.73
C ASP A 181 -0.93 5.12 -43.47
N LEU A 182 -0.99 4.27 -42.43
CA LEU A 182 -1.75 4.54 -41.21
C LEU A 182 -0.93 5.42 -40.23
N PRO A 183 -1.45 6.58 -39.78
CA PRO A 183 -0.71 7.51 -38.91
C PRO A 183 -0.15 6.87 -37.64
N GLU A 184 -0.92 5.94 -37.04
CA GLU A 184 -0.58 5.23 -35.81
C GLU A 184 0.52 4.17 -35.94
N ALA A 185 0.82 3.76 -37.18
CA ALA A 185 1.83 2.75 -37.51
C ALA A 185 3.20 3.38 -37.82
N GLN A 186 3.23 4.65 -38.25
CA GLN A 186 4.44 5.31 -38.72
C GLN A 186 5.36 5.74 -37.59
N HIS A 187 6.67 5.62 -37.81
CA HIS A 187 7.72 6.15 -36.93
C HIS A 187 7.70 5.64 -35.48
N ARG A 188 7.25 4.39 -35.26
CA ARG A 188 7.35 3.72 -33.96
C ARG A 188 8.81 3.36 -33.64
N ALA A 189 9.28 3.72 -32.45
CA ALA A 189 10.57 3.32 -31.90
C ALA A 189 10.34 2.33 -30.75
N GLY A 190 10.88 1.10 -30.86
CA GLY A 190 10.63 0.05 -29.87
C GLY A 190 9.15 -0.26 -29.69
N GLY A 191 8.37 -0.20 -30.78
CA GLY A 191 6.93 -0.46 -30.77
C GLY A 191 6.06 0.66 -30.21
N LEU A 192 6.60 1.86 -29.91
CA LEU A 192 5.88 3.00 -29.32
C LEU A 192 6.06 4.29 -30.15
N LEU A 193 5.13 5.25 -30.03
CA LEU A 193 5.28 6.61 -30.56
C LEU A 193 5.75 7.57 -29.47
N THR A 194 6.60 8.53 -29.84
CA THR A 194 6.86 9.70 -28.99
C THR A 194 5.59 10.54 -28.84
N PHE A 195 5.49 11.35 -27.78
CA PHE A 195 4.30 12.18 -27.57
C PHE A 195 4.07 13.14 -28.75
N ASP A 196 5.10 13.83 -29.23
CA ASP A 196 4.98 14.73 -30.39
C ASP A 196 4.48 14.01 -31.64
N ARG A 197 4.98 12.79 -31.92
CA ARG A 197 4.51 12.01 -33.07
C ARG A 197 3.09 11.52 -32.86
N ALA A 198 2.71 11.13 -31.64
CA ALA A 198 1.32 10.76 -31.33
C ALA A 198 0.36 11.93 -31.50
N VAL A 199 0.80 13.16 -31.19
CA VAL A 199 0.02 14.38 -31.44
C VAL A 199 -0.18 14.62 -32.93
N GLN A 200 0.91 14.54 -33.70
CA GLN A 200 0.85 14.68 -35.16
C GLN A 200 -0.05 13.62 -35.80
N ALA A 201 0.13 12.35 -35.40
CA ALA A 201 -0.70 11.24 -35.86
C ALA A 201 -2.18 11.45 -35.51
N GLY A 202 -2.49 11.92 -34.30
CA GLY A 202 -3.86 12.23 -33.89
C GLY A 202 -4.53 13.28 -34.79
N ARG A 203 -3.79 14.30 -35.24
CA ARG A 203 -4.30 15.28 -36.20
C ARG A 203 -4.51 14.69 -37.59
N GLU A 204 -3.57 13.87 -38.07
CA GLU A 204 -3.63 13.19 -39.38
C GLU A 204 -4.84 12.24 -39.47
N GLN A 205 -5.23 11.58 -38.36
CA GLN A 205 -6.41 10.70 -38.32
C GLN A 205 -7.70 11.44 -38.71
N LEU A 206 -7.84 12.73 -38.38
CA LEU A 206 -9.08 13.49 -38.59
C LEU A 206 -9.31 13.91 -40.05
N ASP A 207 -8.29 13.78 -40.91
CA ASP A 207 -8.34 14.10 -42.34
C ASP A 207 -8.48 12.85 -43.23
N ARG A 208 -8.49 11.66 -42.63
CA ARG A 208 -8.55 10.41 -43.37
C ARG A 208 -9.92 10.17 -43.99
N ALA A 209 -9.97 10.17 -45.31
CA ALA A 209 -11.19 9.87 -46.07
C ALA A 209 -11.67 8.41 -45.88
N ASP A 210 -10.77 7.48 -45.58
CA ASP A 210 -11.07 6.06 -45.33
C ASP A 210 -11.47 5.78 -43.87
N ARG A 211 -11.36 6.77 -42.97
CA ARG A 211 -11.83 6.69 -41.58
C ARG A 211 -12.70 7.91 -41.23
N PRO A 212 -13.90 8.03 -41.80
CA PRO A 212 -14.75 9.20 -41.58
C PRO A 212 -15.09 9.38 -40.09
N PHE A 213 -15.17 10.65 -39.67
CA PHE A 213 -15.58 11.04 -38.32
C PHE A 213 -16.98 10.49 -37.99
N GLN A 214 -17.12 9.88 -36.80
CA GLN A 214 -18.41 9.33 -36.33
C GLN A 214 -19.05 10.26 -35.30
N PHE A 215 -18.34 10.49 -34.19
CA PHE A 215 -18.77 11.41 -33.16
C PHE A 215 -17.63 11.77 -32.19
N ALA A 216 -17.82 12.83 -31.41
CA ALA A 216 -16.94 13.20 -30.30
C ALA A 216 -17.74 13.53 -29.03
N ILE A 217 -17.13 13.29 -27.87
CA ILE A 217 -17.74 13.51 -26.56
C ILE A 217 -16.81 14.36 -25.71
N ASP A 218 -17.27 15.55 -25.32
CA ASP A 218 -16.68 16.30 -24.22
C ASP A 218 -17.00 15.60 -22.90
N VAL A 219 -15.99 14.97 -22.30
CA VAL A 219 -16.22 14.02 -21.20
C VAL A 219 -16.73 14.74 -19.95
N ALA A 220 -16.23 15.94 -19.67
CA ALA A 220 -16.69 16.74 -18.53
C ALA A 220 -18.15 17.19 -18.70
N LEU A 221 -18.55 17.63 -19.90
CA LEU A 221 -19.96 17.95 -20.17
C LEU A 221 -20.84 16.71 -20.13
N ALA A 222 -20.38 15.55 -20.61
CA ALA A 222 -21.14 14.31 -20.50
C ALA A 222 -21.38 13.92 -19.03
N HIS A 223 -20.35 13.92 -18.19
CA HIS A 223 -20.46 13.54 -16.78
C HIS A 223 -21.30 14.53 -15.98
N TYR A 224 -21.00 15.83 -16.09
CA TYR A 224 -21.59 16.83 -15.19
C TYR A 224 -22.80 17.55 -15.79
N GLY A 225 -22.79 17.81 -17.10
CA GLY A 225 -23.85 18.52 -17.81
C GLY A 225 -25.00 17.58 -18.22
N TRP A 226 -24.69 16.52 -18.97
CA TRP A 226 -25.66 15.54 -19.44
C TRP A 226 -26.02 14.49 -18.37
N ARG A 227 -25.29 14.48 -17.24
CA ARG A 227 -25.46 13.54 -16.12
C ARG A 227 -25.25 12.08 -16.52
N VAL A 228 -24.30 11.84 -17.41
CA VAL A 228 -23.84 10.49 -17.76
C VAL A 228 -22.82 10.05 -16.72
N GLU A 229 -23.30 9.47 -15.62
CA GLU A 229 -22.44 9.01 -14.53
C GLU A 229 -21.49 7.88 -15.00
N PRO A 230 -20.18 7.98 -14.72
CA PRO A 230 -19.24 6.89 -14.93
C PRO A 230 -19.72 5.60 -14.26
N TYR A 231 -19.49 4.46 -14.91
CA TYR A 231 -19.66 3.18 -14.26
C TYR A 231 -18.74 3.09 -13.05
N ALA A 232 -19.26 2.56 -11.96
CA ALA A 232 -18.45 2.24 -10.80
C ALA A 232 -17.46 1.15 -11.21
N LEU A 233 -16.17 1.40 -10.99
CA LEU A 233 -15.19 0.34 -11.13
C LEU A 233 -15.35 -0.58 -9.93
N GLU A 234 -15.75 -1.83 -10.17
CA GLU A 234 -15.56 -2.87 -9.17
C GLU A 234 -14.06 -2.93 -8.86
N PRO A 235 -13.68 -2.78 -7.59
CA PRO A 235 -12.30 -2.94 -7.18
C PRO A 235 -11.74 -4.28 -7.66
N LEU A 236 -10.65 -4.27 -8.44
CA LEU A 236 -9.74 -5.42 -8.38
C LEU A 236 -9.33 -5.58 -6.91
N PRO A 237 -9.37 -6.79 -6.34
CA PRO A 237 -8.74 -7.07 -5.06
C PRO A 237 -7.27 -6.62 -5.13
N GLY A 238 -6.93 -5.52 -4.46
CA GLY A 238 -5.57 -4.99 -4.40
C GLY A 238 -5.26 -3.71 -5.19
N ALA A 239 -6.23 -3.05 -5.86
CA ALA A 239 -5.98 -1.80 -6.59
C ALA A 239 -6.61 -0.52 -5.99
N TRP A 240 -7.12 -0.59 -4.77
CA TRP A 240 -7.51 0.60 -4.02
C TRP A 240 -6.63 0.70 -2.78
N MET A 241 -6.10 1.87 -2.48
CA MET A 241 -6.06 2.25 -1.06
C MET A 241 -7.52 2.21 -0.59
N THR A 242 -7.92 1.09 0.01
CA THR A 242 -9.26 0.95 0.52
C THR A 242 -9.26 1.80 1.78
N ASP A 243 -9.96 2.92 1.75
CA ASP A 243 -9.96 3.86 2.88
C ASP A 243 -10.91 3.35 3.98
N ILE A 244 -10.64 2.12 4.45
CA ILE A 244 -11.27 1.54 5.62
C ILE A 244 -11.13 2.50 6.81
N PHE A 245 -10.03 3.25 6.88
CA PHE A 245 -9.82 4.24 7.94
C PHE A 245 -10.79 5.42 7.83
N ARG A 246 -11.09 5.94 6.64
CA ARG A 246 -12.18 6.92 6.46
C ARG A 246 -13.53 6.34 6.84
N LEU A 247 -13.86 5.13 6.41
CA LEU A 247 -15.12 4.47 6.78
C LEU A 247 -15.24 4.35 8.31
N LEU A 248 -14.18 3.93 8.98
CA LEU A 248 -14.14 3.79 10.44
C LEU A 248 -14.12 5.14 11.17
N THR A 249 -13.59 6.20 10.54
CA THR A 249 -13.62 7.57 11.08
C THR A 249 -15.03 8.15 11.10
N GLU A 250 -15.87 7.75 10.14
CA GLU A 250 -17.28 8.15 10.03
C GLU A 250 -18.20 7.33 10.97
N ALA A 251 -17.65 6.42 11.79
CA ALA A 251 -18.43 5.57 12.68
C ALA A 251 -19.23 6.36 13.74
N PRO A 252 -20.43 5.90 14.11
CA PRO A 252 -21.21 6.50 15.20
C PRO A 252 -20.44 6.51 16.53
N ALA A 253 -20.64 7.56 17.33
CA ALA A 253 -19.93 7.78 18.60
C ALA A 253 -19.90 6.55 19.55
N PRO A 254 -20.98 5.76 19.71
CA PRO A 254 -20.94 4.58 20.57
C PRO A 254 -20.00 3.45 20.10
N LEU A 255 -19.66 3.40 18.81
CA LEU A 255 -18.73 2.43 18.24
C LEU A 255 -17.33 3.02 18.10
N ALA A 256 -17.24 4.33 17.81
CA ALA A 256 -15.98 5.04 17.59
C ALA A 256 -14.99 4.92 18.77
N SER A 257 -15.47 4.86 20.02
CA SER A 257 -14.61 4.69 21.21
C SER A 257 -13.84 3.36 21.26
N HIS A 258 -14.32 2.35 20.55
CA HIS A 258 -13.71 1.03 20.49
C HIS A 258 -12.77 0.85 19.29
N LEU A 259 -12.86 1.74 18.30
CA LEU A 259 -12.05 1.69 17.08
C LEU A 259 -10.68 2.33 17.33
N LYS A 260 -9.61 1.61 16.99
CA LYS A 260 -8.22 2.09 17.09
C LYS A 260 -7.74 2.76 15.80
N VAL A 261 -8.59 3.61 15.20
CA VAL A 261 -8.39 4.17 13.84
C VAL A 261 -7.04 4.88 13.72
N LEU A 262 -6.77 5.87 14.57
CA LEU A 262 -5.54 6.67 14.49
C LEU A 262 -4.26 5.83 14.71
N ASP A 263 -4.31 4.88 15.65
CA ASP A 263 -3.18 4.01 15.97
C ASP A 263 -2.84 3.10 14.78
N PHE A 264 -3.86 2.45 14.21
CA PHE A 264 -3.70 1.50 13.11
C PHE A 264 -3.45 2.19 11.77
N GLU A 265 -4.06 3.34 11.49
CA GLU A 265 -3.78 4.12 10.27
C GLU A 265 -2.33 4.56 10.24
N ARG A 266 -1.82 5.09 11.36
CA ARG A 266 -0.41 5.47 11.48
C ARG A 266 0.51 4.27 11.31
N LEU A 267 0.21 3.14 11.95
CA LEU A 267 0.98 1.91 11.80
C LEU A 267 1.00 1.47 10.33
N VAL A 268 -0.17 1.36 9.69
CA VAL A 268 -0.29 0.91 8.30
C VAL A 268 0.46 1.85 7.36
N ALA A 269 0.31 3.17 7.51
CA ALA A 269 1.04 4.15 6.71
C ALA A 269 2.56 4.06 6.91
N GLU A 270 3.04 3.87 8.14
CA GLU A 270 4.46 3.68 8.43
C GLU A 270 5.00 2.40 7.80
N ARG A 271 4.29 1.28 7.98
CA ARG A 271 4.72 -0.05 7.53
C ARG A 271 4.65 -0.24 6.02
N THR A 272 3.86 0.57 5.33
CA THR A 272 3.65 0.43 3.88
C THR A 272 4.33 1.51 3.02
N ARG A 273 4.99 2.50 3.64
CA ARG A 273 5.59 3.66 2.94
C ARG A 273 6.52 3.28 1.79
N ASN A 274 7.36 2.28 1.98
CA ASN A 274 8.32 1.78 0.97
C ASN A 274 8.14 0.26 0.77
N PHE A 275 6.90 -0.22 0.80
CA PHE A 275 6.60 -1.63 0.65
C PHE A 275 6.88 -2.10 -0.79
N VAL A 276 7.57 -3.23 -0.94
CA VAL A 276 7.92 -3.82 -2.24
C VAL A 276 7.67 -5.31 -2.21
N GLY A 277 7.16 -5.86 -3.32
CA GLY A 277 7.09 -7.29 -3.57
C GLY A 277 5.98 -8.00 -2.77
N ARG A 278 6.25 -9.27 -2.43
CA ARG A 278 5.35 -10.21 -1.71
C ARG A 278 4.17 -10.74 -2.51
N ASP A 279 4.19 -10.59 -3.84
CA ASP A 279 3.12 -11.04 -4.73
C ASP A 279 2.81 -12.53 -4.60
N PHE A 280 3.83 -13.34 -4.33
CA PHE A 280 3.67 -14.79 -4.14
C PHE A 280 2.85 -15.13 -2.88
N ILE A 281 2.99 -14.33 -1.82
CA ILE A 281 2.20 -14.50 -0.60
C ILE A 281 0.78 -13.97 -0.81
N PHE A 282 0.62 -12.81 -1.45
CA PHE A 282 -0.71 -12.29 -1.77
C PHE A 282 -1.50 -13.26 -2.63
N ARG A 283 -0.86 -13.84 -3.65
CA ARG A 283 -1.46 -14.88 -4.49
C ARG A 283 -1.85 -16.12 -3.69
N ALA A 284 -0.96 -16.61 -2.81
CA ALA A 284 -1.27 -17.75 -1.96
C ALA A 284 -2.48 -17.49 -1.06
N ILE A 285 -2.62 -16.27 -0.53
CA ILE A 285 -3.82 -15.85 0.22
C ILE A 285 -5.04 -15.85 -0.71
N ASP A 286 -4.96 -15.23 -1.88
CA ASP A 286 -6.08 -15.11 -2.83
C ASP A 286 -6.59 -16.46 -3.34
N GLU A 287 -5.67 -17.38 -3.61
CA GLU A 287 -5.98 -18.76 -3.98
C GLU A 287 -6.73 -19.47 -2.85
N ARG A 288 -6.38 -19.23 -1.58
CA ARG A 288 -7.12 -19.79 -0.44
C ARG A 288 -8.47 -19.10 -0.22
N LEU A 289 -8.58 -17.79 -0.46
CA LEU A 289 -9.84 -17.05 -0.32
C LEU A 289 -10.92 -17.49 -1.31
N THR A 290 -10.51 -18.07 -2.44
CA THR A 290 -11.40 -18.50 -3.53
C THR A 290 -11.54 -20.03 -3.63
N ASP A 291 -10.90 -20.78 -2.74
CA ASP A 291 -10.92 -22.25 -2.73
C ASP A 291 -12.23 -22.77 -2.13
N ALA A 292 -13.04 -23.46 -2.95
CA ALA A 292 -14.29 -24.08 -2.52
C ALA A 292 -14.10 -25.15 -1.43
N GLU A 293 -12.93 -25.78 -1.34
CA GLU A 293 -12.57 -26.74 -0.29
C GLU A 293 -12.14 -26.05 1.01
N PHE A 294 -11.95 -24.72 0.99
CA PHE A 294 -11.65 -23.90 2.15
C PHE A 294 -12.72 -22.82 2.38
N PRO A 295 -14.00 -23.18 2.61
CA PRO A 295 -15.08 -22.20 2.64
C PRO A 295 -15.10 -21.34 3.91
N SER A 296 -14.36 -21.73 4.95
CA SER A 296 -14.04 -20.90 6.12
C SER A 296 -12.85 -21.47 6.87
N GLY A 297 -12.11 -20.63 7.58
CA GLY A 297 -10.96 -21.07 8.38
C GLY A 297 -9.90 -19.99 8.59
N TYR A 298 -8.75 -20.43 9.11
CA TYR A 298 -7.62 -19.56 9.43
C TYR A 298 -6.48 -19.73 8.44
N ILE A 299 -5.96 -18.63 7.92
CA ILE A 299 -4.69 -18.59 7.19
C ILE A 299 -3.65 -18.00 8.15
N LEU A 300 -2.74 -18.85 8.66
CA LEU A 300 -1.70 -18.40 9.59
C LEU A 300 -0.36 -18.25 8.88
N ILE A 301 0.13 -17.02 8.87
CA ILE A 301 1.37 -16.60 8.25
C ILE A 301 2.49 -16.60 9.29
N ARG A 302 3.48 -17.46 9.11
CA ARG A 302 4.60 -17.65 10.03
C ARG A 302 5.91 -17.21 9.40
N GLY A 303 6.87 -16.86 10.25
CA GLY A 303 8.24 -16.56 9.83
C GLY A 303 9.04 -15.88 10.93
N GLU A 304 10.32 -15.69 10.67
CA GLU A 304 11.29 -15.10 11.60
C GLU A 304 10.95 -13.63 11.97
N PRO A 305 11.40 -13.14 13.14
CA PRO A 305 11.32 -11.71 13.49
C PRO A 305 12.02 -10.82 12.45
N GLY A 306 11.39 -9.69 12.09
CA GLY A 306 11.96 -8.73 11.15
C GLY A 306 11.81 -9.08 9.67
N ILE A 307 11.24 -10.24 9.32
CA ILE A 307 11.04 -10.63 7.90
C ILE A 307 9.97 -9.79 7.16
N GLY A 308 9.08 -9.11 7.90
CA GLY A 308 8.09 -8.19 7.31
C GLY A 308 6.62 -8.61 7.40
N LYS A 309 6.26 -9.54 8.30
CA LYS A 309 4.87 -10.01 8.52
C LYS A 309 3.87 -8.87 8.78
N THR A 310 4.17 -7.97 9.71
CA THR A 310 3.32 -6.80 10.00
C THR A 310 3.18 -5.88 8.78
N ALA A 311 4.24 -5.72 7.97
CA ALA A 311 4.18 -4.92 6.75
C ALA A 311 3.30 -5.58 5.68
N LEU A 312 3.35 -6.91 5.55
CA LEU A 312 2.48 -7.69 4.67
C LEU A 312 1.00 -7.51 5.04
N LEU A 313 0.65 -7.68 6.32
CA LEU A 313 -0.73 -7.49 6.79
C LEU A 313 -1.18 -6.04 6.69
N SER A 314 -0.29 -5.09 6.97
CA SER A 314 -0.56 -3.66 6.74
C SER A 314 -0.87 -3.38 5.27
N GLN A 315 -0.16 -4.04 4.34
CA GLN A 315 -0.42 -3.91 2.92
C GLN A 315 -1.78 -4.50 2.54
N LEU A 316 -2.19 -5.63 3.12
CA LEU A 316 -3.56 -6.17 2.93
C LEU A 316 -4.62 -5.20 3.43
N VAL A 317 -4.44 -4.63 4.62
CA VAL A 317 -5.37 -3.62 5.18
C VAL A 317 -5.43 -2.39 4.27
N ARG A 318 -4.27 -1.86 3.86
CA ARG A 318 -4.19 -0.70 2.97
C ARG A 318 -4.87 -0.98 1.63
N THR A 319 -4.62 -2.12 1.02
CA THR A 319 -5.01 -2.40 -0.38
C THR A 319 -6.38 -3.07 -0.54
N ARG A 320 -6.91 -3.67 0.54
CA ARG A 320 -8.16 -4.45 0.51
C ARG A 320 -9.17 -4.04 1.57
N GLY A 321 -8.77 -3.19 2.53
CA GLY A 321 -9.65 -2.61 3.53
C GLY A 321 -10.23 -3.61 4.50
N TYR A 322 -9.55 -4.74 4.71
CA TYR A 322 -10.06 -5.78 5.61
C TYR A 322 -10.24 -5.27 7.04
N VAL A 323 -11.19 -5.89 7.74
CA VAL A 323 -11.35 -5.73 9.19
C VAL A 323 -10.05 -6.19 9.84
N HIS A 324 -9.53 -5.45 10.80
CA HIS A 324 -8.17 -5.70 11.28
C HIS A 324 -7.94 -5.39 12.76
N HIS A 325 -6.99 -6.13 13.34
CA HIS A 325 -6.42 -5.82 14.64
C HIS A 325 -4.92 -6.10 14.61
N PHE A 326 -4.13 -5.12 15.04
CA PHE A 326 -2.70 -5.29 15.25
C PHE A 326 -2.44 -5.41 16.74
N ASN A 327 -1.84 -6.52 17.18
CA ASN A 327 -1.33 -6.61 18.54
C ASN A 327 -0.05 -5.78 18.61
N ILE A 328 -0.14 -4.60 19.21
CA ILE A 328 0.97 -3.66 19.33
C ILE A 328 1.38 -3.62 20.79
N ALA A 329 2.29 -4.53 21.18
CA ALA A 329 2.83 -4.56 22.53
C ALA A 329 3.29 -3.17 23.00
N PRO A 330 3.94 -2.33 22.17
CA PRO A 330 4.30 -0.98 22.57
C PRO A 330 3.16 -0.06 22.99
N GLN A 331 1.97 -0.20 22.43
CA GLN A 331 0.84 0.69 22.71
C GLN A 331 -0.13 0.07 23.73
N ASN A 332 0.25 -1.06 24.32
CA ASN A 332 -0.63 -1.90 25.16
C ASN A 332 -1.94 -2.30 24.45
N ILE A 333 -1.93 -2.34 23.11
CA ILE A 333 -3.05 -2.83 22.30
C ILE A 333 -2.80 -4.32 22.09
N ARG A 334 -3.08 -5.11 23.12
CA ARG A 334 -2.80 -6.56 23.14
C ARG A 334 -3.77 -7.38 23.99
N SER A 335 -4.74 -6.73 24.64
CA SER A 335 -5.71 -7.41 25.48
C SER A 335 -6.83 -8.02 24.64
N THR A 336 -7.35 -9.17 25.08
CA THR A 336 -8.51 -9.82 24.44
C THR A 336 -9.72 -8.90 24.37
N ARG A 337 -9.98 -8.12 25.42
CA ARG A 337 -11.06 -7.12 25.45
C ARG A 337 -10.90 -6.10 24.33
N THR A 338 -9.72 -5.50 24.18
CA THR A 338 -9.46 -4.50 23.14
C THR A 338 -9.60 -5.10 21.74
N PHE A 339 -9.15 -6.34 21.54
CA PHE A 339 -9.35 -7.06 20.29
C PHE A 339 -10.83 -7.24 19.96
N LEU A 340 -11.61 -7.82 20.87
CA LEU A 340 -13.03 -8.12 20.66
C LEU A 340 -13.82 -6.84 20.40
N GLU A 341 -13.66 -5.81 21.24
CA GLU A 341 -14.33 -4.52 21.07
C GLU A 341 -14.02 -3.88 19.71
N ASN A 342 -12.73 -3.88 19.30
CA ASN A 342 -12.31 -3.31 18.03
C ASN A 342 -12.84 -4.09 16.81
N ILE A 343 -12.70 -5.42 16.79
CA ILE A 343 -13.15 -6.24 15.65
C ILE A 343 -14.67 -6.22 15.52
N CYS A 344 -15.40 -6.35 16.64
CA CYS A 344 -16.86 -6.27 16.64
C CYS A 344 -17.35 -4.91 16.11
N ALA A 345 -16.77 -3.81 16.59
CA ALA A 345 -17.12 -2.47 16.09
C ALA A 345 -16.82 -2.30 14.59
N GLN A 346 -15.66 -2.81 14.11
CA GLN A 346 -15.32 -2.75 12.69
C GLN A 346 -16.27 -3.59 11.82
N LEU A 347 -16.67 -4.79 12.27
CA LEU A 347 -17.64 -5.63 11.56
C LEU A 347 -18.99 -4.91 11.43
N ILE A 348 -19.47 -4.32 12.53
CA ILE A 348 -20.73 -3.56 12.54
C ILE A 348 -20.68 -2.39 11.57
N VAL A 349 -19.61 -1.59 11.60
CA VAL A 349 -19.48 -0.42 10.71
C VAL A 349 -19.32 -0.84 9.26
N ARG A 350 -18.39 -1.75 8.97
CA ARG A 350 -18.05 -2.16 7.60
C ARG A 350 -19.23 -2.82 6.89
N TYR A 351 -19.91 -3.73 7.57
CA TYR A 351 -21.03 -4.46 7.00
C TYR A 351 -22.38 -3.83 7.37
N GLN A 352 -22.41 -2.66 8.01
CA GLN A 352 -23.63 -1.96 8.43
C GLN A 352 -24.62 -2.88 9.18
N LEU A 353 -24.13 -3.62 10.17
CA LEU A 353 -24.96 -4.56 10.95
C LEU A 353 -25.87 -3.79 11.91
N ASP A 354 -27.02 -4.36 12.28
CA ASP A 354 -28.06 -3.70 13.10
C ASP A 354 -27.72 -3.73 14.60
N HIS A 355 -26.57 -3.16 14.95
CA HIS A 355 -26.05 -3.06 16.32
C HIS A 355 -25.57 -1.63 16.58
N PRO A 356 -26.41 -0.74 17.15
CA PRO A 356 -26.04 0.66 17.35
C PRO A 356 -24.92 0.87 18.38
N THR A 357 -24.73 -0.11 19.28
CA THR A 357 -23.71 -0.12 20.35
C THR A 357 -23.20 -1.54 20.57
N LEU A 358 -22.01 -1.69 21.14
CA LEU A 358 -21.55 -2.99 21.63
C LEU A 358 -22.25 -3.35 22.96
N PRO A 359 -22.79 -4.57 23.12
CA PRO A 359 -23.30 -5.03 24.40
C PRO A 359 -22.16 -5.20 25.43
N PRO A 360 -22.42 -5.07 26.74
CA PRO A 360 -21.40 -5.24 27.79
C PRO A 360 -20.63 -6.56 27.69
N GLU A 361 -21.32 -7.62 27.27
CA GLU A 361 -20.81 -8.98 27.14
C GLU A 361 -19.94 -9.19 25.89
N ALA A 362 -19.87 -8.21 24.96
CA ALA A 362 -19.14 -8.31 23.69
C ALA A 362 -17.63 -8.62 23.86
N ALA A 363 -17.08 -8.35 25.03
CA ALA A 363 -15.67 -8.54 25.35
C ALA A 363 -15.40 -9.67 26.35
N GLU A 364 -16.43 -10.44 26.72
CA GLU A 364 -16.31 -11.52 27.72
C GLU A 364 -15.84 -12.84 27.12
N ASP A 365 -16.29 -13.17 25.90
CA ASP A 365 -15.98 -14.42 25.21
C ASP A 365 -16.10 -14.31 23.67
N SER A 366 -16.10 -15.46 22.98
CA SER A 366 -16.18 -15.56 21.51
C SER A 366 -17.61 -15.50 20.93
N ALA A 367 -18.65 -15.49 21.75
CA ALA A 367 -20.04 -15.70 21.30
C ALA A 367 -20.53 -14.53 20.44
N PHE A 368 -20.34 -13.30 20.92
CA PHE A 368 -20.78 -12.11 20.19
C PHE A 368 -19.98 -11.90 18.88
N LEU A 369 -18.66 -12.15 18.91
CA LEU A 369 -17.84 -12.14 17.71
C LEU A 369 -18.35 -13.17 16.68
N SER A 370 -18.66 -14.39 17.10
CA SER A 370 -19.18 -15.44 16.23
C SER A 370 -20.53 -15.08 15.60
N GLN A 371 -21.39 -14.41 16.37
CA GLN A 371 -22.64 -13.85 15.85
C GLN A 371 -22.39 -12.81 14.76
N LEU A 372 -21.56 -11.80 15.03
CA LEU A 372 -21.28 -10.74 14.05
C LEU A 372 -20.58 -11.26 12.79
N LEU A 373 -19.69 -12.24 12.91
CA LEU A 373 -19.07 -12.90 11.75
C LEU A 373 -20.12 -13.60 10.88
N SER A 374 -21.12 -14.25 11.51
CA SER A 374 -22.21 -14.91 10.78
C SER A 374 -23.12 -13.88 10.07
N GLU A 375 -23.48 -12.79 10.76
CA GLU A 375 -24.27 -11.70 10.19
C GLU A 375 -23.52 -10.99 9.04
N ALA A 376 -22.22 -10.72 9.22
CA ALA A 376 -21.36 -10.15 8.19
C ALA A 376 -21.29 -11.05 6.96
N ALA A 377 -21.10 -12.37 7.14
CA ALA A 377 -21.06 -13.32 6.03
C ALA A 377 -22.39 -13.34 5.25
N GLN A 378 -23.52 -13.34 5.95
CA GLN A 378 -24.85 -13.28 5.31
C GLN A 378 -25.03 -11.99 4.51
N LYS A 379 -24.52 -10.86 5.00
CA LYS A 379 -24.63 -9.56 4.32
C LYS A 379 -23.65 -9.40 3.16
N SER A 380 -22.48 -10.03 3.26
CA SER A 380 -21.44 -10.05 2.23
C SER A 380 -21.83 -10.93 1.02
N GLY A 381 -22.74 -11.89 1.21
CA GLY A 381 -23.21 -12.77 0.14
C GLY A 381 -22.13 -13.75 -0.29
N ASP A 382 -21.74 -13.70 -1.56
CA ASP A 382 -20.71 -14.60 -2.12
C ASP A 382 -19.28 -14.11 -1.86
N GLU A 383 -19.10 -12.86 -1.39
CA GLU A 383 -17.77 -12.34 -1.06
C GLU A 383 -17.32 -12.76 0.35
N PRO A 384 -16.07 -13.23 0.52
CA PRO A 384 -15.59 -13.67 1.82
C PRO A 384 -15.37 -12.49 2.78
N VAL A 385 -15.83 -12.66 4.03
CA VAL A 385 -15.53 -11.78 5.15
C VAL A 385 -14.13 -12.11 5.66
N VAL A 386 -13.18 -11.20 5.40
CA VAL A 386 -11.79 -11.36 5.83
C VAL A 386 -11.48 -10.51 7.06
N VAL A 387 -10.92 -11.14 8.09
CA VAL A 387 -10.40 -10.49 9.30
C VAL A 387 -8.89 -10.69 9.40
N VAL A 388 -8.15 -9.62 9.61
CA VAL A 388 -6.69 -9.61 9.72
C VAL A 388 -6.27 -9.48 11.19
N VAL A 389 -5.41 -10.37 11.68
CA VAL A 389 -4.89 -10.34 13.06
C VAL A 389 -3.37 -10.43 13.06
N ASP A 390 -2.70 -9.30 13.28
CA ASP A 390 -1.23 -9.29 13.32
C ASP A 390 -0.68 -9.63 14.70
N ALA A 391 0.43 -10.37 14.72
CA ALA A 391 1.24 -10.73 15.89
C ALA A 391 0.43 -11.43 17.00
N LEU A 392 -0.19 -12.57 16.68
CA LEU A 392 -0.99 -13.34 17.64
C LEU A 392 -0.18 -13.78 18.87
N ASP A 393 1.13 -14.01 18.72
CA ASP A 393 2.06 -14.29 19.82
C ASP A 393 2.24 -13.11 20.79
N GLU A 394 1.98 -11.87 20.37
CA GLU A 394 2.13 -10.68 21.20
C GLU A 394 0.85 -10.30 21.98
N ALA A 395 -0.29 -10.94 21.67
CA ALA A 395 -1.51 -10.82 22.45
C ALA A 395 -1.28 -11.25 23.91
N GLU A 396 -2.05 -10.78 24.88
CA GLU A 396 -1.89 -11.17 26.29
C GLU A 396 -2.44 -12.56 26.59
N ASP A 397 -1.72 -13.28 27.44
CA ASP A 397 -2.19 -14.52 28.07
C ASP A 397 -2.85 -14.17 29.41
N ALA A 398 -4.13 -13.77 29.39
CA ALA A 398 -4.83 -13.30 30.58
C ALA A 398 -5.20 -14.42 31.59
N GLY A 399 -4.42 -15.50 31.65
CA GLY A 399 -4.77 -16.70 32.42
C GLY A 399 -5.96 -17.44 31.83
N LEU A 400 -6.15 -17.34 30.51
CA LEU A 400 -7.17 -18.08 29.77
C LEU A 400 -7.01 -19.58 30.05
N SER A 401 -8.13 -20.30 30.13
CA SER A 401 -8.09 -21.75 30.25
C SER A 401 -7.21 -22.34 29.14
N ALA A 402 -6.55 -23.47 29.42
CA ALA A 402 -5.63 -24.09 28.47
C ALA A 402 -6.29 -24.40 27.11
N ASP A 403 -7.62 -24.58 27.11
CA ASP A 403 -8.42 -24.92 25.93
C ASP A 403 -8.95 -23.68 25.17
N ALA A 404 -8.86 -22.49 25.74
CA ALA A 404 -9.35 -21.26 25.09
C ALA A 404 -8.28 -20.67 24.15
N ASN A 405 -8.67 -20.37 22.92
CA ASN A 405 -7.81 -19.71 21.95
C ASN A 405 -7.40 -18.32 22.41
N ARG A 406 -6.19 -17.90 22.02
CA ARG A 406 -5.72 -16.52 22.20
C ARG A 406 -6.73 -15.55 21.58
N LEU A 407 -6.98 -14.43 22.25
CA LEU A 407 -7.97 -13.43 21.85
C LEU A 407 -9.43 -13.93 21.78
N PHE A 408 -9.74 -15.11 22.35
CA PHE A 408 -11.03 -15.79 22.19
C PHE A 408 -11.43 -15.97 20.72
N LEU A 409 -10.45 -16.22 19.84
CA LEU A 409 -10.71 -16.57 18.45
C LEU A 409 -11.59 -17.83 18.36
N PRO A 410 -12.72 -17.81 17.62
CA PRO A 410 -13.63 -18.95 17.56
C PRO A 410 -12.95 -20.21 16.98
N PRO A 411 -13.12 -21.40 17.59
CA PRO A 411 -12.53 -22.64 17.07
C PRO A 411 -13.14 -23.07 15.74
N VAL A 412 -14.35 -22.60 15.42
CA VAL A 412 -15.06 -22.86 14.15
C VAL A 412 -15.55 -21.52 13.61
N LEU A 413 -15.22 -21.22 12.35
CA LEU A 413 -15.68 -19.99 11.68
C LEU A 413 -16.91 -20.26 10.79
N PRO A 414 -17.88 -19.34 10.74
CA PRO A 414 -19.02 -19.44 9.81
C PRO A 414 -18.55 -19.55 8.36
N PRO A 415 -19.29 -20.27 7.48
CA PRO A 415 -18.99 -20.29 6.04
C PRO A 415 -18.89 -18.87 5.46
N GLY A 416 -17.94 -18.65 4.56
CA GLY A 416 -17.64 -17.33 4.00
C GLY A 416 -16.75 -16.46 4.88
N VAL A 417 -16.28 -16.94 6.05
CA VAL A 417 -15.40 -16.17 6.95
C VAL A 417 -14.00 -16.73 6.97
N ILE A 418 -13.01 -15.87 6.73
CA ILE A 418 -11.59 -16.23 6.76
C ILE A 418 -10.82 -15.27 7.67
N VAL A 419 -10.00 -15.82 8.57
CA VAL A 419 -9.10 -15.02 9.41
C VAL A 419 -7.67 -15.19 8.91
N VAL A 420 -7.02 -14.10 8.50
CA VAL A 420 -5.60 -14.07 8.15
C VAL A 420 -4.82 -13.56 9.36
N ALA A 421 -4.04 -14.44 9.99
CA ALA A 421 -3.28 -14.11 11.18
C ALA A 421 -1.77 -14.22 10.94
N THR A 422 -0.95 -13.51 11.72
CA THR A 422 0.51 -13.73 11.76
C THR A 422 0.96 -14.20 13.12
N SER A 423 2.00 -15.02 13.14
CA SER A 423 2.73 -15.33 14.38
C SER A 423 4.19 -15.69 14.14
N ARG A 424 5.01 -15.68 15.20
CA ARG A 424 6.36 -16.26 15.18
C ARG A 424 6.32 -17.78 15.26
N GLU A 425 7.35 -18.43 14.74
CA GLU A 425 7.42 -19.89 14.68
C GLU A 425 7.63 -20.55 16.06
N GLN A 426 8.38 -19.90 16.95
CA GLN A 426 8.86 -20.47 18.21
C GLN A 426 8.11 -19.95 19.45
N MET A 427 6.97 -19.28 19.27
CA MET A 427 6.18 -18.71 20.37
C MET A 427 4.84 -19.43 20.52
N ASP A 428 4.33 -19.47 21.75
CA ASP A 428 2.98 -19.96 22.01
C ASP A 428 1.95 -18.89 21.64
N TYR A 429 1.26 -19.12 20.52
CA TYR A 429 0.15 -18.30 20.03
C TYR A 429 -1.22 -18.93 20.29
N ARG A 430 -1.27 -20.14 20.88
CA ARG A 430 -2.46 -20.93 21.22
C ARG A 430 -3.68 -20.74 20.31
N LEU A 431 -3.73 -21.51 19.22
CA LEU A 431 -4.81 -21.49 18.24
C LEU A 431 -5.24 -22.92 17.84
N ASN A 432 -6.31 -23.41 18.45
CA ASN A 432 -6.96 -24.69 18.19
C ASN A 432 -8.26 -24.46 17.40
N VAL A 433 -8.27 -24.85 16.11
CA VAL A 433 -9.33 -24.50 15.14
C VAL A 433 -9.61 -25.67 14.20
N ASP A 434 -10.82 -25.74 13.66
CA ASP A 434 -11.28 -26.81 12.75
C ASP A 434 -10.52 -26.85 11.42
N ARG A 435 -10.27 -25.66 10.85
CA ARG A 435 -9.64 -25.48 9.54
C ARG A 435 -8.57 -24.41 9.59
N ARG A 436 -7.38 -24.80 9.19
CA ARG A 436 -6.19 -23.95 9.18
C ARG A 436 -5.31 -24.27 7.97
N HIS A 437 -4.81 -23.21 7.35
CA HIS A 437 -3.77 -23.27 6.34
C HIS A 437 -2.59 -22.43 6.79
N ASP A 438 -1.37 -22.98 6.69
CA ASP A 438 -0.17 -22.31 7.13
C ASP A 438 0.68 -21.86 5.94
N ILE A 439 1.04 -20.58 5.92
CA ILE A 439 1.98 -20.01 4.96
C ILE A 439 3.24 -19.64 5.72
N TYR A 440 4.39 -20.14 5.26
CA TYR A 440 5.69 -19.84 5.86
C TYR A 440 6.44 -18.83 5.00
N LEU A 441 6.68 -17.63 5.54
CA LEU A 441 7.65 -16.68 5.01
C LEU A 441 9.01 -17.14 5.47
N ARG A 442 9.72 -17.82 4.57
CA ARG A 442 11.09 -18.26 4.81
C ARG A 442 12.05 -17.20 4.31
N ASP A 443 13.13 -17.01 5.06
CA ASP A 443 14.18 -16.07 4.73
C ASP A 443 15.06 -16.57 3.56
N ASP A 444 15.15 -17.89 3.39
CA ASP A 444 15.85 -18.61 2.33
C ASP A 444 15.04 -18.83 1.04
N ASP A 445 13.77 -18.40 0.99
CA ASP A 445 12.92 -18.56 -0.20
C ASP A 445 13.46 -17.69 -1.36
N PRO A 446 13.70 -18.25 -2.57
CA PRO A 446 14.13 -17.47 -3.72
C PRO A 446 13.22 -16.27 -4.04
N GLN A 447 11.90 -16.40 -3.89
CA GLN A 447 10.96 -15.31 -4.12
C GLN A 447 11.09 -14.21 -3.06
N ASN A 448 11.42 -14.57 -1.82
CA ASN A 448 11.76 -13.62 -0.77
C ASN A 448 13.08 -12.88 -1.08
N LEU A 449 14.08 -13.59 -1.58
CA LEU A 449 15.37 -12.99 -1.97
C LEU A 449 15.23 -12.04 -3.17
N ASP A 450 14.36 -12.36 -4.13
CA ASP A 450 14.03 -11.47 -5.25
C ASP A 450 13.35 -10.18 -4.76
N ASP A 451 12.42 -10.29 -3.81
CA ASP A 451 11.78 -9.14 -3.17
C ASP A 451 12.79 -8.29 -2.37
N VAL A 452 13.74 -8.93 -1.69
CA VAL A 452 14.85 -8.25 -0.99
C VAL A 452 15.69 -7.44 -1.98
N GLY A 453 16.11 -8.04 -3.09
CA GLY A 453 16.87 -7.34 -4.13
C GLY A 453 16.08 -6.17 -4.72
N SER A 454 14.77 -6.35 -4.93
CA SER A 454 13.87 -5.31 -5.40
C SER A 454 13.75 -4.15 -4.39
N TYR A 455 13.67 -4.45 -3.10
CA TYR A 455 13.66 -3.45 -2.03
C TYR A 455 14.94 -2.61 -2.00
N ILE A 456 16.11 -3.25 -2.14
CA ILE A 456 17.40 -2.54 -2.20
C ILE A 456 17.44 -1.60 -3.42
N ARG A 457 17.03 -2.09 -4.60
CA ARG A 457 16.97 -1.26 -5.82
C ARG A 457 16.04 -0.07 -5.67
N ALA A 458 14.84 -0.27 -5.10
CA ALA A 458 13.90 0.80 -4.82
C ALA A 458 14.48 1.84 -3.85
N TYR A 459 15.19 1.39 -2.81
CA TYR A 459 15.86 2.29 -1.87
C TYR A 459 16.95 3.15 -2.55
N LEU A 460 17.75 2.55 -3.44
CA LEU A 460 18.78 3.25 -4.22
C LEU A 460 18.15 4.31 -5.14
N GLN A 461 17.04 3.97 -5.81
CA GLN A 461 16.30 4.88 -6.69
C GLN A 461 15.66 6.05 -5.93
N ALA A 462 15.23 5.82 -4.68
CA ALA A 462 14.67 6.87 -3.83
C ALA A 462 15.74 7.83 -3.25
N HIS A 463 17.01 7.44 -3.25
CA HIS A 463 18.10 8.23 -2.66
C HIS A 463 19.34 8.35 -3.59
N PRO A 464 19.17 8.75 -4.86
CA PRO A 464 20.23 8.64 -5.87
C PRO A 464 21.46 9.50 -5.52
N ASP A 465 21.25 10.73 -5.03
CA ASP A 465 22.32 11.68 -4.73
C ASP A 465 23.26 11.18 -3.62
N GLN A 466 22.70 10.55 -2.59
CA GLN A 466 23.44 10.04 -1.44
C GLN A 466 24.03 8.67 -1.76
N MET A 467 23.19 7.73 -2.22
CA MET A 467 23.58 6.33 -2.34
C MET A 467 24.57 6.09 -3.48
N THR A 468 24.48 6.79 -4.61
CA THR A 468 25.44 6.63 -5.72
C THR A 468 26.86 6.89 -5.26
N THR A 469 27.08 7.99 -4.52
CA THR A 469 28.38 8.34 -3.97
C THR A 469 28.84 7.34 -2.91
N ARG A 470 27.94 6.89 -2.03
CA ARG A 470 28.25 5.90 -0.98
C ARG A 470 28.65 4.55 -1.56
N VAL A 471 27.94 4.05 -2.57
CA VAL A 471 28.27 2.78 -3.23
C VAL A 471 29.58 2.89 -4.01
N ALA A 472 29.80 4.00 -4.72
CA ALA A 472 31.05 4.24 -5.43
C ALA A 472 32.27 4.30 -4.49
N ALA A 473 32.12 4.80 -3.26
CA ALA A 473 33.18 4.81 -2.24
C ALA A 473 33.69 3.40 -1.90
N TRP A 474 32.82 2.40 -2.00
CA TRP A 474 33.16 0.98 -1.82
C TRP A 474 33.77 0.32 -3.06
N LYS A 475 33.93 1.07 -4.17
CA LYS A 475 34.44 0.58 -5.46
C LYS A 475 33.62 -0.58 -6.03
N LEU A 476 32.31 -0.53 -5.84
CA LEU A 476 31.34 -1.47 -6.40
C LEU A 476 30.42 -0.77 -7.40
N ASP A 477 29.94 -1.52 -8.38
CA ASP A 477 28.76 -1.14 -9.15
C ASP A 477 27.47 -1.43 -8.36
N LEU A 478 26.34 -0.90 -8.84
CA LEU A 478 25.06 -1.04 -8.15
C LEU A 478 24.58 -2.49 -8.09
N ASP A 479 24.80 -3.29 -9.13
CA ASP A 479 24.33 -4.68 -9.18
C ASP A 479 25.07 -5.55 -8.15
N ARG A 480 26.40 -5.45 -8.09
CA ARG A 480 27.20 -6.17 -7.08
C ARG A 480 26.88 -5.71 -5.67
N PHE A 481 26.53 -4.44 -5.48
CA PHE A 481 26.09 -3.93 -4.19
C PHE A 481 24.74 -4.55 -3.77
N VAL A 482 23.79 -4.67 -4.70
CA VAL A 482 22.50 -5.35 -4.47
C VAL A 482 22.72 -6.82 -4.13
N ASP A 483 23.55 -7.54 -4.89
CA ASP A 483 23.84 -8.96 -4.65
C ASP A 483 24.48 -9.17 -3.28
N LEU A 484 25.46 -8.34 -2.92
CA LEU A 484 26.12 -8.39 -1.63
C LEU A 484 25.15 -8.15 -0.48
N LEU A 485 24.35 -7.09 -0.53
CA LEU A 485 23.40 -6.80 0.55
C LEU A 485 22.27 -7.84 0.62
N THR A 486 21.88 -8.43 -0.50
CA THR A 486 20.93 -9.55 -0.51
C THR A 486 21.50 -10.73 0.29
N ASP A 487 22.74 -11.17 0.03
CA ASP A 487 23.40 -12.21 0.85
C ASP A 487 23.56 -11.79 2.32
N ARG A 488 24.02 -10.56 2.56
CA ARG A 488 24.27 -10.09 3.93
C ARG A 488 23.00 -9.95 4.73
N SER A 489 21.86 -9.68 4.11
CA SER A 489 20.56 -9.58 4.79
C SER A 489 20.03 -10.90 5.31
N GLN A 490 20.46 -12.03 4.71
CA GLN A 490 19.85 -13.34 4.93
C GLN A 490 18.32 -13.27 4.83
N GLY A 491 17.79 -12.61 3.79
CA GLY A 491 16.34 -12.51 3.59
C GLY A 491 15.58 -11.60 4.56
N ASN A 492 16.26 -10.91 5.48
CA ASN A 492 15.62 -10.14 6.54
C ASN A 492 15.48 -8.65 6.18
N PHE A 493 14.24 -8.17 6.03
CA PHE A 493 13.98 -6.78 5.66
C PHE A 493 14.35 -5.78 6.75
N MET A 494 14.25 -6.15 8.03
CA MET A 494 14.65 -5.27 9.12
C MET A 494 16.16 -4.98 9.11
N TYR A 495 16.96 -5.97 8.71
CA TYR A 495 18.40 -5.75 8.51
C TYR A 495 18.63 -4.65 7.46
N LEU A 496 17.91 -4.69 6.35
CA LEU A 496 18.04 -3.71 5.26
C LEU A 496 17.61 -2.32 5.69
N VAL A 497 16.51 -2.21 6.46
CA VAL A 497 16.05 -0.93 7.03
C VAL A 497 17.18 -0.23 7.79
N HIS A 498 17.94 -0.98 8.59
CA HIS A 498 19.05 -0.44 9.36
C HIS A 498 20.32 -0.22 8.53
N VAL A 499 20.78 -1.24 7.81
CA VAL A 499 22.08 -1.19 7.11
C VAL A 499 22.06 -0.20 5.95
N LEU A 500 20.97 -0.10 5.20
CA LEU A 500 20.87 0.90 4.13
C LEU A 500 20.89 2.33 4.69
N ASP A 501 20.20 2.59 5.82
CA ASP A 501 20.24 3.90 6.46
C ASP A 501 21.62 4.24 7.03
N ASP A 502 22.29 3.26 7.64
CA ASP A 502 23.64 3.41 8.16
C ASP A 502 24.66 3.70 7.04
N ILE A 503 24.53 3.05 5.88
CA ILE A 503 25.36 3.33 4.70
C ILE A 503 25.06 4.73 4.18
N ARG A 504 23.77 5.09 4.03
CA ARG A 504 23.33 6.39 3.54
C ARG A 504 23.87 7.54 4.41
N THR A 505 23.71 7.41 5.73
CA THR A 505 24.17 8.39 6.73
C THR A 505 25.69 8.38 6.95
N GLY A 506 26.40 7.37 6.44
CA GLY A 506 27.85 7.23 6.55
C GLY A 506 28.34 6.61 7.86
N ARG A 507 27.44 6.12 8.71
CA ARG A 507 27.81 5.29 9.88
C ARG A 507 28.52 4.01 9.45
N LEU A 508 28.09 3.45 8.32
CA LEU A 508 28.74 2.36 7.60
C LEU A 508 29.43 2.91 6.34
N SER A 509 30.74 3.04 6.39
CA SER A 509 31.56 3.58 5.30
C SER A 509 32.92 2.89 5.25
N PRO A 510 33.70 3.07 4.17
CA PRO A 510 35.07 2.53 4.09
C PRO A 510 36.00 3.03 5.21
N ASP A 511 35.65 4.12 5.89
CA ASP A 511 36.41 4.65 7.03
C ASP A 511 36.07 3.94 8.35
N THR A 512 34.92 3.24 8.42
CA THR A 512 34.42 2.60 9.63
C THR A 512 34.41 1.08 9.57
N ILE A 513 34.60 0.49 8.38
CA ILE A 513 34.78 -0.95 8.16
C ILE A 513 35.85 -1.15 7.08
N ASP A 514 36.81 -2.04 7.36
CA ASP A 514 37.94 -2.35 6.47
C ASP A 514 37.51 -2.82 5.08
N SER A 515 36.48 -3.66 4.99
CA SER A 515 35.90 -4.13 3.75
C SER A 515 34.37 -4.14 3.80
N ILE A 516 33.72 -3.85 2.67
CA ILE A 516 32.27 -4.04 2.55
C ILE A 516 31.84 -5.50 2.76
N GLN A 517 32.78 -6.45 2.60
CA GLN A 517 32.56 -7.85 2.91
C GLN A 517 32.40 -8.11 4.41
N ASP A 518 32.90 -7.21 5.26
CA ASP A 518 32.82 -7.31 6.72
C ASP A 518 31.54 -6.65 7.27
N LEU A 519 30.63 -6.23 6.38
CA LEU A 519 29.27 -5.88 6.79
C LEU A 519 28.67 -7.03 7.60
N PRO A 520 27.95 -6.73 8.69
CA PRO A 520 27.35 -7.76 9.53
C PRO A 520 26.42 -8.64 8.68
N ARG A 521 26.47 -9.96 8.88
CA ARG A 521 25.62 -10.91 8.16
C ARG A 521 24.41 -11.27 9.02
N GLY A 522 23.22 -10.85 8.59
CA GLY A 522 21.97 -11.03 9.29
C GLY A 522 21.70 -9.99 10.38
N LEU A 523 20.44 -9.92 10.81
CA LEU A 523 19.96 -8.93 11.78
C LEU A 523 20.67 -9.03 13.13
N ARG A 524 20.94 -10.26 13.61
CA ARG A 524 21.62 -10.48 14.89
C ARG A 524 23.05 -9.94 14.87
N ALA A 525 23.84 -10.29 13.86
CA ALA A 525 25.23 -9.83 13.74
C ALA A 525 25.30 -8.30 13.65
N TYR A 526 24.28 -7.68 13.05
CA TYR A 526 24.16 -6.22 13.01
C TYR A 526 24.00 -5.64 14.43
N TYR A 527 23.10 -6.18 15.25
CA TYR A 527 22.94 -5.75 16.64
C TYR A 527 24.21 -5.99 17.48
N GLU A 528 24.83 -7.17 17.35
CA GLU A 528 26.08 -7.50 18.05
C GLU A 528 27.20 -6.51 17.72
N ARG A 529 27.37 -6.18 16.43
CA ARG A 529 28.37 -5.20 15.99
C ARG A 529 28.09 -3.84 16.59
N HIS A 530 26.84 -3.37 16.50
CA HIS A 530 26.45 -2.07 17.04
C HIS A 530 26.72 -2.01 18.54
N TRP A 531 26.25 -3.02 19.29
CA TRP A 531 26.46 -3.17 20.73
C TRP A 531 27.95 -3.15 21.12
N ARG A 532 28.79 -3.93 20.42
CA ARG A 532 30.25 -3.97 20.66
C ARG A 532 30.94 -2.65 20.35
N ALA A 533 30.57 -2.00 19.23
CA ALA A 533 31.17 -0.74 18.82
C ALA A 533 30.96 0.36 19.86
N MET A 534 29.75 0.47 20.41
CA MET A 534 29.48 1.43 21.49
C MET A 534 30.22 1.10 22.78
N ARG A 535 30.25 -0.18 23.18
CA ARG A 535 31.01 -0.59 24.36
C ARG A 535 32.49 -0.28 24.21
N ALA A 536 33.06 -0.43 23.02
CA ALA A 536 34.47 -0.15 22.76
C ALA A 536 34.80 1.36 22.78
N GLN A 537 33.84 2.23 22.43
CA GLN A 537 34.05 3.67 22.40
C GLN A 537 34.27 4.26 23.81
N ASP A 538 33.49 3.80 24.80
CA ASP A 538 33.64 4.18 26.20
C ASP A 538 33.08 3.07 27.12
N PRO A 539 33.91 2.08 27.51
CA PRO A 539 33.46 0.91 28.24
C PRO A 539 32.81 1.22 29.59
N GLU A 540 33.41 2.14 30.35
CA GLU A 540 32.91 2.50 31.68
C GLU A 540 31.54 3.18 31.57
N ARG A 541 31.41 4.10 30.60
CA ARG A 541 30.16 4.80 30.34
C ARG A 541 29.08 3.86 29.83
N PHE A 542 29.44 2.90 28.97
CA PHE A 542 28.52 1.93 28.42
C PHE A 542 27.92 1.04 29.51
N GLU A 543 28.78 0.43 30.33
CA GLU A 543 28.37 -0.49 31.41
C GLU A 543 27.57 0.24 32.49
N ARG A 544 27.91 1.49 32.79
CA ARG A 544 27.28 2.26 33.86
C ARG A 544 25.96 2.91 33.44
N PHE A 545 25.82 3.35 32.19
CA PHE A 545 24.65 4.14 31.75
C PHE A 545 23.84 3.50 30.63
N TYR A 546 24.48 3.03 29.56
CA TYR A 546 23.78 2.57 28.36
C TYR A 546 23.14 1.21 28.58
N GLU A 547 23.93 0.23 29.01
CA GLU A 547 23.45 -1.13 29.21
C GLU A 547 22.28 -1.19 30.22
N PRO A 548 22.34 -0.54 31.40
CA PRO A 548 21.22 -0.56 32.34
C PRO A 548 19.94 0.07 31.79
N VAL A 549 20.04 1.22 31.11
CA VAL A 549 18.87 1.91 30.55
C VAL A 549 18.23 1.06 29.45
N LEU A 550 19.02 0.54 28.50
CA LEU A 550 18.50 -0.23 27.38
C LEU A 550 17.88 -1.54 27.84
N ARG A 551 18.49 -2.24 28.80
CA ARG A 551 17.93 -3.48 29.35
C ARG A 551 16.66 -3.21 30.14
N ILE A 552 16.55 -2.11 30.90
CA ILE A 552 15.28 -1.70 31.51
C ILE A 552 14.22 -1.45 30.44
N LEU A 553 14.52 -0.67 29.40
CA LEU A 553 13.59 -0.37 28.30
C LEU A 553 13.18 -1.63 27.50
N ALA A 554 14.01 -2.67 27.49
CA ALA A 554 13.73 -3.98 26.90
C ALA A 554 12.95 -4.91 27.84
N THR A 555 12.99 -4.66 29.15
CA THR A 555 12.35 -5.49 30.19
C THR A 555 10.90 -5.08 30.46
N VAL A 556 10.62 -3.77 30.36
CA VAL A 556 9.30 -3.20 30.68
C VAL A 556 8.24 -3.65 29.66
N ARG A 557 7.05 -4.00 30.16
CA ARG A 557 5.91 -4.40 29.32
C ARG A 557 5.21 -3.21 28.67
N GLU A 558 5.19 -2.08 29.36
CA GLU A 558 4.57 -0.83 28.92
C GLU A 558 5.65 0.24 28.67
N PRO A 559 5.42 1.22 27.78
CA PRO A 559 6.29 2.39 27.65
C PRO A 559 6.41 3.15 28.98
N VAL A 560 7.63 3.52 29.33
CA VAL A 560 7.95 4.13 30.63
C VAL A 560 8.55 5.52 30.48
N THR A 561 8.33 6.38 31.48
CA THR A 561 8.87 7.74 31.49
C THR A 561 10.34 7.74 31.89
N VAL A 562 11.04 8.86 31.64
CA VAL A 562 12.43 9.04 32.12
C VAL A 562 12.50 8.89 33.64
N SER A 563 11.51 9.41 34.36
CA SER A 563 11.41 9.35 35.82
C SER A 563 11.27 7.90 36.33
N ALA A 564 10.53 7.05 35.61
CA ALA A 564 10.42 5.63 35.94
C ALA A 564 11.75 4.89 35.69
N VAL A 565 12.44 5.20 34.60
CA VAL A 565 13.78 4.64 34.33
C VAL A 565 14.79 5.10 35.38
N GLU A 566 14.74 6.36 35.81
CA GLU A 566 15.55 6.90 36.91
C GLU A 566 15.32 6.09 38.20
N GLU A 567 14.06 5.79 38.54
CA GLU A 567 13.74 5.00 39.72
C GLU A 567 14.42 3.60 39.71
N TRP A 568 14.42 2.91 38.57
CA TRP A 568 15.01 1.57 38.49
C TRP A 568 16.52 1.55 38.25
N THR A 569 17.06 2.60 37.62
CA THR A 569 18.49 2.66 37.28
C THR A 569 19.31 3.46 38.29
N GLN A 570 18.66 4.32 39.07
CA GLN A 570 19.28 5.32 39.94
C GLN A 570 20.26 6.24 39.17
N LEU A 571 19.96 6.49 37.88
CA LEU A 571 20.74 7.34 37.00
C LEU A 571 20.09 8.71 36.83
N GLU A 572 20.93 9.74 36.77
CA GLU A 572 20.50 11.11 36.51
C GLU A 572 19.67 11.22 35.21
N PRO A 573 18.54 11.95 35.20
CA PRO A 573 17.68 12.09 34.02
C PRO A 573 18.40 12.59 32.77
N ALA A 574 19.45 13.40 32.93
CA ALA A 574 20.27 13.87 31.80
C ALA A 574 20.97 12.71 31.07
N ARG A 575 21.46 11.70 31.81
CA ARG A 575 22.11 10.51 31.24
C ARG A 575 21.11 9.58 30.58
N ILE A 576 19.93 9.42 31.16
CA ILE A 576 18.86 8.62 30.57
C ILE A 576 18.41 9.23 29.23
N ARG A 577 18.19 10.55 29.19
CA ARG A 577 17.83 11.26 27.94
C ARG A 577 18.90 11.18 26.87
N GLU A 578 20.16 11.15 27.27
CA GLU A 578 21.28 10.94 26.35
C GLU A 578 21.23 9.56 25.70
N VAL A 579 21.08 8.49 26.50
CA VAL A 579 20.92 7.12 25.97
C VAL A 579 19.71 7.03 25.04
N ILE A 580 18.56 7.59 25.45
CA ILE A 580 17.34 7.62 24.63
C ILE A 580 17.57 8.33 23.29
N ARG A 581 18.30 9.45 23.28
CA ARG A 581 18.56 10.22 22.07
C ARG A 581 19.44 9.44 21.09
N GLU A 582 20.47 8.78 21.58
CA GLU A 582 21.39 7.99 20.74
C GLU A 582 20.71 6.71 20.23
N TRP A 583 19.83 6.11 21.02
CA TRP A 583 19.10 4.89 20.66
C TRP A 583 17.73 5.13 20.06
N ARG A 584 17.39 6.38 19.74
CA ARG A 584 16.09 6.75 19.20
C ARG A 584 15.61 5.87 18.04
N PRO A 585 16.46 5.43 17.08
CA PRO A 585 16.03 4.53 16.00
C PRO A 585 15.50 3.17 16.46
N TYR A 586 15.83 2.75 17.68
CA TYR A 586 15.44 1.47 18.28
C TYR A 586 14.37 1.62 19.37
N LEU A 587 13.90 2.84 19.62
CA LEU A 587 12.94 3.16 20.67
C LEU A 587 11.64 3.70 20.09
N ASN A 588 10.52 3.25 20.64
CA ASN A 588 9.23 3.88 20.41
C ASN A 588 9.03 5.03 21.38
N GLU A 589 8.60 6.18 20.85
CA GLU A 589 8.25 7.39 21.61
C GLU A 589 6.73 7.56 21.60
N GLN A 590 6.12 7.65 22.79
CA GLN A 590 4.68 7.91 22.94
C GLN A 590 4.46 9.14 23.82
N ARG A 591 3.51 10.00 23.40
CA ARG A 591 3.06 11.15 24.20
C ARG A 591 1.95 10.71 25.14
N ALA A 592 2.14 10.89 26.45
CA ALA A 592 1.09 10.73 27.44
C ALA A 592 0.20 12.00 27.53
N ALA A 593 -0.96 11.87 28.18
CA ALA A 593 -1.97 12.93 28.35
C ALA A 593 -1.46 14.21 29.03
N GLU A 594 -0.26 14.19 29.61
CA GLU A 594 0.35 15.30 30.38
C GLU A 594 1.64 15.86 29.74
N ASN A 595 1.83 15.67 28.42
CA ASN A 595 3.02 16.13 27.68
C ASN A 595 4.34 15.43 28.10
N GLU A 596 4.26 14.38 28.93
CA GLU A 596 5.39 13.53 29.30
C GLU A 596 5.60 12.42 28.24
N LEU A 597 6.86 12.22 27.83
CA LEU A 597 7.23 11.21 26.84
C LEU A 597 7.53 9.87 27.52
N ARG A 598 6.98 8.80 26.94
CA ARG A 598 7.22 7.41 27.33
C ARG A 598 7.99 6.66 26.26
N TYR A 599 8.87 5.76 26.71
CA TYR A 599 9.85 5.07 25.89
C TYR A 599 9.86 3.57 26.16
N ARG A 600 10.18 2.78 25.13
CA ARG A 600 10.53 1.36 25.22
C ARG A 600 11.24 0.90 23.96
N VAL A 601 11.81 -0.30 24.00
CA VAL A 601 12.34 -0.95 22.79
C VAL A 601 11.24 -1.18 21.76
N TYR A 602 11.54 -0.81 20.52
CA TYR A 602 10.65 -0.87 19.36
C TYR A 602 10.58 -2.27 18.73
N HIS A 603 11.74 -2.93 18.57
CA HIS A 603 11.84 -4.22 17.88
C HIS A 603 12.02 -5.37 18.84
N ALA A 604 11.13 -6.35 18.79
CA ALA A 604 11.26 -7.54 19.59
C ALA A 604 12.53 -8.35 19.27
N SER A 605 13.00 -8.35 18.02
CA SER A 605 14.30 -8.95 17.65
C SER A 605 15.48 -8.34 18.42
N PHE A 606 15.40 -7.04 18.74
CA PHE A 606 16.42 -6.37 19.56
C PHE A 606 16.26 -6.72 21.05
N GLN A 607 15.02 -6.87 21.53
CA GLN A 607 14.74 -7.37 22.87
C GLN A 607 15.26 -8.81 23.06
N ASP A 608 15.05 -9.69 22.08
CA ASP A 608 15.53 -11.07 22.07
C ASP A 608 17.07 -11.10 22.10
N PHE A 609 17.72 -10.25 21.29
CA PHE A 609 19.16 -10.04 21.35
C PHE A 609 19.63 -9.64 22.77
N LEU A 610 18.99 -8.66 23.40
CA LEU A 610 19.34 -8.24 24.77
C LEU A 610 19.02 -9.31 25.83
N ALA A 611 18.04 -10.20 25.59
CA ALA A 611 17.71 -11.30 26.47
C ALA A 611 18.81 -12.36 26.53
N GLU A 612 19.50 -12.58 25.41
CA GLU A 612 20.58 -13.56 25.30
C GLU A 612 21.97 -12.97 25.52
N GLU A 613 22.19 -11.71 25.13
CA GLU A 613 23.48 -11.05 25.23
C GLU A 613 23.83 -10.74 26.69
N GLY A 614 25.05 -11.10 27.11
CA GLY A 614 25.61 -10.76 28.42
C GLY A 614 24.79 -11.28 29.61
N VAL A 615 24.39 -10.38 30.52
CA VAL A 615 23.64 -10.72 31.74
C VAL A 615 22.15 -11.03 31.48
N GLY A 616 21.68 -10.86 30.24
CA GLY A 616 20.27 -11.01 29.87
C GLY A 616 19.35 -9.96 30.52
N LEU A 617 18.03 -10.21 30.49
CA LEU A 617 17.01 -9.31 31.07
C LEU A 617 16.58 -9.71 32.49
N LYS A 618 16.91 -10.94 32.93
CA LYS A 618 16.43 -11.49 34.21
C LYS A 618 16.80 -10.62 35.44
N PRO A 619 18.02 -10.06 35.57
CA PRO A 619 18.35 -9.20 36.71
C PRO A 619 17.52 -7.91 36.74
N TYR A 620 17.14 -7.40 35.56
CA TYR A 620 16.37 -6.18 35.42
C TYR A 620 14.89 -6.42 35.71
N HIS A 621 14.35 -7.60 35.34
CA HIS A 621 13.02 -8.03 35.78
C HIS A 621 12.92 -8.06 37.31
N GLN A 622 13.92 -8.64 37.99
CA GLN A 622 13.96 -8.69 39.45
C GLN A 622 14.02 -7.30 40.06
N ARG A 623 14.82 -6.39 39.48
CA ARG A 623 14.93 -5.01 39.98
C ARG A 623 13.62 -4.24 39.88
N ILE A 624 12.93 -4.33 38.74
CA ILE A 624 11.61 -3.69 38.55
C ILE A 624 10.59 -4.29 39.53
N ALA A 625 10.57 -5.62 39.68
CA ALA A 625 9.67 -6.28 40.62
C ALA A 625 9.93 -5.86 42.07
N MET A 626 11.19 -5.80 42.51
CA MET A 626 11.55 -5.36 43.86
C MET A 626 11.17 -3.90 44.12
N ALA A 627 11.37 -3.00 43.15
CA ALA A 627 10.93 -1.61 43.26
C ALA A 627 9.40 -1.49 43.39
N ALA A 628 8.65 -2.31 42.66
CA ALA A 628 7.19 -2.37 42.79
C ALA A 628 6.75 -2.91 44.17
N LEU A 629 7.41 -3.95 44.67
CA LEU A 629 7.12 -4.54 45.98
C LEU A 629 7.49 -3.61 47.14
N ALA A 630 8.57 -2.82 47.02
CA ALA A 630 8.97 -1.83 48.02
C ALA A 630 7.93 -0.71 48.23
N LYS A 631 7.07 -0.47 47.24
CA LYS A 631 5.97 0.50 47.33
C LYS A 631 4.75 -0.03 48.07
N ILE A 632 4.70 -1.34 48.36
CA ILE A 632 3.63 -1.98 49.12
C ILE A 632 4.01 -1.90 50.61
N PRO A 633 3.31 -1.12 51.45
CA PRO A 633 3.66 -0.97 52.85
C PRO A 633 3.70 -2.32 53.58
N GLY A 634 4.80 -2.62 54.28
CA GLY A 634 5.00 -3.84 55.06
C GLY A 634 5.42 -5.10 54.29
N PHE A 635 5.66 -5.03 52.98
CA PHE A 635 6.06 -6.21 52.18
C PHE A 635 7.55 -6.57 52.31
N LEU A 636 8.43 -5.59 52.54
CA LEU A 636 9.88 -5.81 52.69
C LEU A 636 10.38 -5.76 54.15
N ASP A 637 9.47 -5.53 55.10
CA ASP A 637 9.78 -5.41 56.54
C ASP A 637 9.69 -6.76 57.29
N SER A 638 9.71 -7.89 56.57
CA SER A 638 9.64 -9.26 57.12
C SER A 638 10.89 -10.07 56.87
#